data_AF-A0A2I3S9T7-F1
#
_entry.id   AF-A0A2I3S9T7-F1
#
_cell.length_a   1.000
_cell.length_b   1.000
_cell.length_c   1.000
_cell.angle_alpha   90.00
_cell.angle_beta   90.00
_cell.angle_gamma   90.00
#
_symmetry.space_group_name_H-M   'P 1'
#
loop_
_entity.id
_entity.type
_entity.pdbx_description
1 polymer ?
#
loop_
_entity_poly.entity_id
_entity_poly.type
_entity_poly.pdbx_seq_one_letter_code
_entity_poly.pdbx_strand_id
1 'polypeptide(L)'
;SLTQTRVSLGLAGMSWALATDDATADSRKTYTLTDYLKNTYRLKLYSLRWISDHEYLYKQENNILVFNAEYGNSSVFLENSTFDEFGHSINDYSISPDGQFILLEYNYVKQWRHSYTASYDIYDLNKRQLITEERIPNNTQWVTWSPVGHKLAYVWNNDIYVKIEPNLPSYRITWTGKEDIIYNGITDWVYEEEVFSAYSALWWSPNGTFLAYAQFNDTEVPLIEYSFYSDESLQYPKTVRVPYPKAGAVNPTVKFFVVNTDSLSSVTNATSIQITAPASMLIGDHYLCDVTWATQERISLQWLRRIQNYSVMDICDYDESSGRWNCLVAWQHIEMSTTGWVGRFRPSEPHFTLDGNSFYKIISNEEGYRHICYFQIDKKDCTFITKGTWEVIGIEALTSDYLYYISNEYKGMPGGRNLYKIQLSDYTKVTCLSCELNPERCQYYSVSFSKEAKYYQLRCSGPGLPLYTLHSSVNDTGLRVLEDNSALDKMLQNVQMPSKKLDFIILNETKFWYQMILPPHFDKSKKYPLLLDVYAGPCSQKADTVFRLNWATYLASTENIIVASFDGRGSGYQGDKIMHAINRRLGTFEVEDQIEAARQFSKMGFVDNKRIAIWGWSYGGYVTSMVLGSGSGVFKCGIAVAPVSRWEYYDSVYTERYMGLPTPEDNLDHYRNSTVMSRAENFKQVEYLLIHGTADDNVHFQQSAQISKALVDAGVDFQAMWYTDEDHGIASSTAHQHIYTHMSHFIKQCFSLP
;
A
#
# COMPACT_ATOMS: atom_id res chain seq x y z
N SER A 1 -22.37 -35.85 74.74
CA SER A 1 -20.96 -35.51 74.51
C SER A 1 -20.91 -34.10 73.94
N LEU A 2 -20.51 -33.11 74.77
CA LEU A 2 -19.71 -31.90 74.46
C LEU A 2 -19.91 -31.23 73.07
N THR A 3 -20.16 -29.92 72.87
CA THR A 3 -20.19 -28.70 73.71
C THR A 3 -20.73 -27.54 72.84
N GLN A 4 -21.11 -26.43 73.48
CA GLN A 4 -21.43 -25.07 73.00
C GLN A 4 -20.49 -24.54 71.87
N THR A 5 -20.80 -23.50 71.07
CA THR A 5 -20.72 -22.07 71.50
C THR A 5 -21.23 -21.08 70.45
N ARG A 6 -21.76 -19.97 70.99
CA ARG A 6 -22.23 -18.68 70.46
C ARG A 6 -21.38 -18.02 69.37
N VAL A 7 -22.06 -17.35 68.44
CA VAL A 7 -21.52 -16.32 67.55
C VAL A 7 -21.59 -14.96 68.25
N SER A 8 -20.45 -14.27 68.32
CA SER A 8 -20.26 -12.94 68.90
C SER A 8 -20.32 -11.84 67.83
N LEU A 9 -21.09 -10.78 68.09
CA LEU A 9 -20.94 -9.47 67.45
C LEU A 9 -19.60 -8.83 67.86
N GLY A 10 -18.94 -8.16 66.89
CA GLY A 10 -17.83 -7.25 67.12
C GLY A 10 -17.80 -6.17 66.03
N LEU A 11 -18.29 -4.98 66.37
CA LEU A 11 -18.04 -3.73 65.64
C LEU A 11 -16.59 -3.28 65.90
N ALA A 12 -15.83 -3.01 64.83
CA ALA A 12 -14.67 -2.15 64.88
C ALA A 12 -14.59 -1.39 63.56
N GLY A 13 -14.72 -0.06 63.64
CA GLY A 13 -14.71 0.84 62.50
C GLY A 13 -13.34 0.86 61.82
N MET A 14 -13.36 0.92 60.49
CA MET A 14 -12.23 1.37 59.70
C MET A 14 -12.59 2.71 59.07
N SER A 15 -11.76 3.68 59.41
CA SER A 15 -11.75 5.06 58.95
C SER A 15 -11.80 5.14 57.43
N TRP A 16 -12.74 5.94 56.91
CA TRP A 16 -12.68 6.43 55.54
C TRP A 16 -11.53 7.43 55.43
N ALA A 17 -10.35 6.94 55.09
CA ALA A 17 -9.30 7.79 54.57
C ALA A 17 -9.71 8.21 53.15
N LEU A 18 -10.25 9.42 53.05
CA LEU A 18 -10.27 10.20 51.82
C LEU A 18 -8.81 10.34 51.36
N ALA A 19 -8.37 9.44 50.48
CA ALA A 19 -7.18 9.67 49.69
C ALA A 19 -7.52 10.80 48.70
N THR A 20 -7.25 12.02 49.12
CA THR A 20 -6.95 13.10 48.18
C THR A 20 -5.67 12.67 47.45
N ASP A 21 -5.81 12.04 46.30
CA ASP A 21 -4.71 11.92 45.35
C ASP A 21 -4.43 13.34 44.84
N ASP A 22 -3.53 14.02 45.55
CA ASP A 22 -2.73 15.08 44.97
C ASP A 22 -2.07 14.48 43.73
N ALA A 23 -2.48 14.97 42.56
CA ALA A 23 -1.86 14.64 41.29
C ALA A 23 -0.39 15.07 41.35
N THR A 24 0.48 14.16 41.79
CA THR A 24 1.92 14.28 41.54
C THR A 24 2.08 14.48 40.03
N ALA A 25 2.56 15.65 39.64
CA ALA A 25 2.76 15.98 38.23
C ALA A 25 3.64 14.88 37.60
N ASP A 26 3.11 14.18 36.59
CA ASP A 26 3.84 13.14 35.91
C ASP A 26 5.14 13.72 35.35
N SER A 27 6.27 13.28 35.93
CA SER A 27 7.60 13.82 35.65
C SER A 27 8.24 13.21 34.40
N ARG A 28 7.56 12.25 33.75
CA ARG A 28 8.02 11.67 32.49
C ARG A 28 7.99 12.70 31.37
N LYS A 29 8.89 12.56 30.40
CA LYS A 29 8.92 13.42 29.21
C LYS A 29 7.76 13.11 28.27
N THR A 30 7.35 14.07 27.46
CA THR A 30 6.42 13.84 26.34
C THR A 30 7.18 13.36 25.10
N TYR A 31 6.45 12.84 24.11
CA TYR A 31 6.96 12.51 22.80
C TYR A 31 7.00 13.77 21.93
N THR A 32 8.20 14.26 21.63
CA THR A 32 8.38 15.58 20.99
C THR A 32 8.39 15.49 19.47
N LEU A 33 8.25 16.65 18.79
CA LEU A 33 8.43 16.72 17.34
C LEU A 33 9.85 16.28 16.93
N THR A 34 10.85 16.61 17.75
CA THR A 34 12.23 16.17 17.51
C THR A 34 12.35 14.64 17.59
N ASP A 35 11.62 14.00 18.51
CA ASP A 35 11.62 12.53 18.62
C ASP A 35 11.02 11.85 17.39
N TYR A 36 9.98 12.43 16.82
CA TYR A 36 9.41 12.00 15.54
C TYR A 36 10.42 12.15 14.40
N LEU A 37 10.92 13.36 14.20
CA LEU A 37 11.78 13.69 13.05
C LEU A 37 13.13 12.99 13.08
N LYS A 38 13.69 12.74 14.27
CA LYS A 38 14.96 12.00 14.42
C LYS A 38 14.77 10.50 14.58
N ASN A 39 13.52 10.02 14.61
CA ASN A 39 13.18 8.62 14.88
C ASN A 39 13.89 8.10 16.15
N THR A 40 13.78 8.85 17.26
CA THR A 40 14.43 8.52 18.56
C THR A 40 13.96 7.16 19.08
N TYR A 41 12.68 6.87 18.90
CA TYR A 41 12.01 5.66 19.35
C TYR A 41 11.77 4.72 18.17
N ARG A 42 12.81 3.94 17.83
CA ARG A 42 12.77 3.09 16.65
C ARG A 42 11.93 1.84 16.88
N LEU A 43 10.98 1.60 16.00
CA LEU A 43 10.28 0.33 15.86
C LEU A 43 11.25 -0.68 15.23
N LYS A 44 11.48 -1.80 15.91
CA LYS A 44 12.28 -2.90 15.37
C LYS A 44 11.37 -3.83 14.58
N LEU A 45 11.72 -4.02 13.32
CA LEU A 45 11.05 -4.94 12.40
C LEU A 45 11.88 -6.23 12.28
N TYR A 46 11.23 -7.32 11.89
CA TYR A 46 11.92 -8.58 11.55
C TYR A 46 11.61 -8.95 10.09
N SER A 47 12.36 -8.36 9.16
CA SER A 47 12.18 -8.59 7.72
C SER A 47 13.02 -9.79 7.27
N LEU A 48 12.41 -10.97 7.28
CA LEU A 48 13.02 -12.19 6.74
C LEU A 48 12.65 -12.41 5.27
N ARG A 49 13.48 -13.17 4.54
CA ARG A 49 13.21 -13.62 3.17
C ARG A 49 13.32 -15.15 3.11
N TRP A 50 12.23 -15.83 2.79
CA TRP A 50 12.22 -17.29 2.62
C TRP A 50 13.03 -17.70 1.39
N ILE A 51 13.98 -18.63 1.57
CA ILE A 51 14.80 -19.17 0.48
C ILE A 51 14.48 -20.63 0.18
N SER A 52 13.94 -21.34 1.16
CA SER A 52 13.40 -22.67 1.02
C SER A 52 12.13 -22.76 1.85
N ASP A 53 11.59 -23.97 1.92
CA ASP A 53 10.44 -24.22 2.75
C ASP A 53 10.80 -24.42 4.24
N HIS A 54 12.09 -24.50 4.58
CA HIS A 54 12.56 -24.64 5.97
C HIS A 54 13.57 -23.57 6.38
N GLU A 55 14.01 -22.70 5.46
CA GLU A 55 15.09 -21.75 5.70
C GLU A 55 14.73 -20.36 5.20
N TYR A 56 15.17 -19.36 5.96
CA TYR A 56 15.06 -17.96 5.60
C TYR A 56 16.35 -17.20 5.87
N LEU A 57 16.54 -16.14 5.10
CA LEU A 57 17.59 -15.16 5.30
C LEU A 57 17.13 -14.07 6.25
N TYR A 58 18.03 -13.63 7.10
CA TYR A 58 17.83 -12.47 7.96
C TYR A 58 19.14 -11.69 8.11
N LYS A 59 19.07 -10.36 7.93
CA LYS A 59 20.22 -9.46 8.06
C LYS A 59 20.39 -9.06 9.53
N GLN A 60 21.56 -9.35 10.10
CA GLN A 60 21.92 -8.98 11.47
C GLN A 60 23.33 -8.42 11.51
N GLU A 61 23.50 -7.19 12.03
CA GLU A 61 24.82 -6.54 12.14
C GLU A 61 25.60 -6.48 10.80
N ASN A 62 24.85 -6.30 9.70
CA ASN A 62 25.32 -6.36 8.30
C ASN A 62 25.78 -7.74 7.80
N ASN A 63 25.80 -8.77 8.64
CA ASN A 63 25.89 -10.15 8.17
C ASN A 63 24.54 -10.60 7.60
N ILE A 64 24.57 -11.46 6.60
CA ILE A 64 23.40 -12.20 6.15
C ILE A 64 23.49 -13.60 6.75
N LEU A 65 22.49 -13.99 7.52
CA LEU A 65 22.41 -15.29 8.17
C LEU A 65 21.30 -16.12 7.52
N VAL A 66 21.55 -17.43 7.37
CA VAL A 66 20.49 -18.41 7.09
C VAL A 66 20.04 -19.00 8.41
N PHE A 67 18.74 -18.99 8.64
CA PHE A 67 18.10 -19.60 9.80
C PHE A 67 17.27 -20.80 9.39
N ASN A 68 17.37 -21.88 10.17
CA ASN A 68 16.43 -22.98 10.09
C ASN A 68 15.14 -22.64 10.84
N ALA A 69 13.98 -22.81 10.20
CA ALA A 69 12.67 -22.47 10.71
C ALA A 69 12.19 -23.41 11.83
N GLU A 70 12.63 -24.66 11.89
CA GLU A 70 12.27 -25.58 12.96
C GLU A 70 13.06 -25.26 14.24
N TYR A 71 14.39 -25.36 14.18
CA TYR A 71 15.25 -25.33 15.38
C TYR A 71 15.74 -23.94 15.77
N GLY A 72 15.78 -22.99 14.83
CA GLY A 72 16.24 -21.62 15.08
C GLY A 72 17.75 -21.45 15.14
N ASN A 73 18.53 -22.50 14.86
CA ASN A 73 19.96 -22.35 14.62
C ASN A 73 20.20 -21.57 13.33
N SER A 74 21.29 -20.81 13.30
CA SER A 74 21.72 -20.07 12.14
C SER A 74 23.16 -20.36 11.77
N SER A 75 23.47 -20.13 10.50
CA SER A 75 24.82 -20.08 9.97
C SER A 75 25.03 -18.76 9.23
N VAL A 76 26.28 -18.29 9.21
CA VAL A 76 26.63 -17.12 8.40
C VAL A 76 26.58 -17.52 6.94
N PHE A 77 25.74 -16.84 6.17
CA PHE A 77 25.64 -17.01 4.73
C PHE A 77 26.63 -16.10 4.02
N LEU A 78 26.70 -14.84 4.45
CA LEU A 78 27.63 -13.83 3.94
C LEU A 78 28.10 -12.95 5.10
N GLU A 79 29.43 -12.87 5.25
CA GLU A 79 30.07 -12.02 6.25
C GLU A 79 30.03 -10.55 5.82
N ASN A 80 29.92 -9.66 6.79
CA ASN A 80 29.95 -8.22 6.58
C ASN A 80 31.24 -7.75 5.88
N SER A 81 32.36 -8.38 6.21
CA SER A 81 33.70 -8.15 5.64
C SER A 81 33.74 -8.36 4.13
N THR A 82 32.89 -9.24 3.59
CA THR A 82 32.81 -9.48 2.14
C THR A 82 32.31 -8.22 1.41
N PHE A 83 31.45 -7.42 2.05
CA PHE A 83 30.96 -6.18 1.47
C PHE A 83 31.99 -5.04 1.49
N ASP A 84 32.93 -5.07 2.45
CA ASP A 84 33.95 -4.03 2.59
C ASP A 84 34.95 -4.03 1.41
N GLU A 85 35.13 -5.19 0.75
CA GLU A 85 36.04 -5.36 -0.39
C GLU A 85 35.47 -4.82 -1.72
N PHE A 86 34.17 -4.52 -1.80
CA PHE A 86 33.51 -4.14 -3.06
C PHE A 86 33.73 -2.67 -3.46
N GLY A 87 34.18 -1.83 -2.53
CA GLY A 87 34.51 -0.42 -2.81
C GLY A 87 33.31 0.49 -3.08
N HIS A 88 32.07 0.00 -2.90
CA HIS A 88 30.83 0.75 -3.04
C HIS A 88 29.82 0.31 -1.97
N SER A 89 28.89 1.21 -1.61
CA SER A 89 27.85 0.92 -0.61
C SER A 89 26.69 0.15 -1.24
N ILE A 90 26.37 -1.01 -0.68
CA ILE A 90 25.26 -1.85 -1.13
C ILE A 90 23.93 -1.33 -0.58
N ASN A 91 22.98 -1.06 -1.49
CA ASN A 91 21.61 -0.63 -1.18
C ASN A 91 20.73 -1.83 -0.79
N ASP A 92 20.66 -2.84 -1.65
CA ASP A 92 19.93 -4.09 -1.43
C ASP A 92 20.67 -5.28 -2.05
N TYR A 93 20.18 -6.50 -1.78
CA TYR A 93 20.71 -7.73 -2.36
C TYR A 93 19.59 -8.70 -2.72
N SER A 94 19.86 -9.64 -3.64
CA SER A 94 18.92 -10.71 -3.99
C SER A 94 19.66 -12.00 -4.31
N ILE A 95 19.29 -13.10 -3.67
CA ILE A 95 19.98 -14.39 -3.81
C ILE A 95 19.30 -15.21 -4.90
N SER A 96 20.07 -15.86 -5.77
CA SER A 96 19.52 -16.80 -6.74
C SER A 96 18.78 -17.94 -6.01
N PRO A 97 17.65 -18.45 -6.52
CA PRO A 97 16.88 -19.46 -5.80
C PRO A 97 17.59 -20.78 -5.51
N ASP A 98 18.67 -21.09 -6.22
CA ASP A 98 19.53 -22.23 -5.94
C ASP A 98 20.68 -21.95 -4.96
N GLY A 99 20.80 -20.72 -4.46
CA GLY A 99 21.78 -20.31 -3.47
C GLY A 99 23.22 -20.22 -3.98
N GLN A 100 23.44 -20.25 -5.30
CA GLN A 100 24.79 -20.20 -5.89
C GLN A 100 25.33 -18.78 -6.09
N PHE A 101 24.44 -17.81 -6.30
CA PHE A 101 24.81 -16.44 -6.61
C PHE A 101 24.06 -15.43 -5.73
N ILE A 102 24.68 -14.29 -5.49
CA ILE A 102 24.02 -13.11 -4.93
C ILE A 102 24.16 -11.94 -5.88
N LEU A 103 23.04 -11.26 -6.12
CA LEU A 103 22.95 -9.99 -6.81
C LEU A 103 23.10 -8.87 -5.77
N LEU A 104 23.98 -7.92 -6.04
CA LEU A 104 24.32 -6.80 -5.17
C LEU A 104 23.92 -5.50 -5.88
N GLU A 105 23.01 -4.74 -5.29
CA GLU A 105 22.51 -3.49 -5.85
C GLU A 105 23.22 -2.29 -5.23
N TYR A 106 23.67 -1.35 -6.07
CA TYR A 106 24.31 -0.10 -5.63
C TYR A 106 24.06 1.03 -6.64
N ASN A 107 24.47 2.25 -6.28
CA ASN A 107 24.15 3.47 -7.07
C ASN A 107 22.64 3.61 -7.35
N TYR A 108 21.82 3.31 -6.34
CA TYR A 108 20.36 3.42 -6.42
C TYR A 108 19.94 4.87 -6.67
N VAL A 109 19.16 5.08 -7.73
CA VAL A 109 18.55 6.37 -8.06
C VAL A 109 17.06 6.16 -8.26
N LYS A 110 16.26 6.63 -7.30
CA LYS A 110 14.78 6.61 -7.37
C LYS A 110 14.31 7.38 -8.60
N GLN A 111 13.28 6.87 -9.26
CA GLN A 111 12.55 7.55 -10.32
C GLN A 111 11.16 7.94 -9.81
N TRP A 112 10.16 7.04 -9.89
CA TRP A 112 8.81 7.29 -9.40
C TRP A 112 8.55 6.60 -8.04
N ARG A 113 7.39 5.97 -7.85
CA ARG A 113 7.01 5.30 -6.59
C ARG A 113 7.77 3.99 -6.41
N HIS A 114 7.86 3.21 -7.47
CA HIS A 114 8.45 1.87 -7.49
C HIS A 114 9.67 1.78 -8.41
N SER A 115 9.75 2.61 -9.44
CA SER A 115 10.87 2.64 -10.36
C SER A 115 12.11 3.28 -9.78
N TYR A 116 13.24 2.77 -10.24
CA TYR A 116 14.57 3.27 -9.96
C TYR A 116 15.52 2.75 -11.04
N THR A 117 16.72 3.28 -11.05
CA THR A 117 17.85 2.68 -11.76
C THR A 117 18.94 2.35 -10.77
N ALA A 118 19.74 1.34 -11.08
CA ALA A 118 20.88 0.96 -10.26
C ALA A 118 21.98 0.30 -11.09
N SER A 119 23.15 0.17 -10.46
CA SER A 119 24.23 -0.70 -10.87
C SER A 119 24.14 -2.02 -10.11
N TYR A 120 24.55 -3.11 -10.76
CA TYR A 120 24.45 -4.45 -10.19
C TYR A 120 25.73 -5.23 -10.36
N ASP A 121 26.13 -5.89 -9.29
CA ASP A 121 27.20 -6.88 -9.30
C ASP A 121 26.67 -8.26 -8.93
N ILE A 122 27.22 -9.29 -9.55
CA ILE A 122 26.92 -10.68 -9.22
C ILE A 122 28.15 -11.29 -8.57
N TYR A 123 27.96 -11.87 -7.39
CA TYR A 123 28.99 -12.57 -6.65
C TYR A 123 28.67 -14.07 -6.62
N ASP A 124 29.65 -14.88 -7.03
CA ASP A 124 29.60 -16.35 -7.03
C ASP A 124 29.98 -16.84 -5.63
N LEU A 125 29.03 -17.44 -4.92
CA LEU A 125 29.20 -17.87 -3.52
C LEU A 125 30.12 -19.10 -3.41
N ASN A 126 30.17 -19.92 -4.46
CA ASN A 126 31.00 -21.12 -4.49
C ASN A 126 32.48 -20.76 -4.73
N LYS A 127 32.72 -19.88 -5.72
CA LYS A 127 34.09 -19.43 -6.06
C LYS A 127 34.58 -18.29 -5.20
N ARG A 128 33.68 -17.65 -4.43
CA ARG A 128 33.94 -16.47 -3.60
C ARG A 128 34.58 -15.34 -4.39
N GLN A 129 33.99 -15.00 -5.52
CA GLN A 129 34.51 -13.97 -6.41
C GLN A 129 33.38 -13.20 -7.11
N LEU A 130 33.66 -11.93 -7.41
CA LEU A 130 32.82 -11.13 -8.29
C LEU A 130 32.94 -11.58 -9.74
N ILE A 131 31.83 -11.50 -10.46
CA ILE A 131 31.80 -11.71 -11.90
C ILE A 131 32.22 -10.40 -12.59
N THR A 132 33.36 -10.43 -13.27
CA THR A 132 33.98 -9.24 -13.86
C THR A 132 33.78 -9.10 -15.36
N GLU A 133 33.42 -10.19 -16.05
CA GLU A 133 33.15 -10.24 -17.49
C GLU A 133 31.63 -10.27 -17.75
N GLU A 134 31.19 -9.72 -18.90
CA GLU A 134 29.79 -9.71 -19.32
C GLU A 134 28.83 -9.19 -18.23
N ARG A 135 29.25 -8.18 -17.46
CA ARG A 135 28.49 -7.61 -16.34
C ARG A 135 27.14 -7.06 -16.78
N ILE A 136 26.22 -6.96 -15.83
CA ILE A 136 24.97 -6.22 -16.03
C ILE A 136 25.33 -4.75 -16.30
N PRO A 137 24.77 -4.11 -17.34
CA PRO A 137 25.04 -2.71 -17.63
C PRO A 137 24.68 -1.78 -16.45
N ASN A 138 25.40 -0.66 -16.33
CA ASN A 138 24.99 0.42 -15.43
C ASN A 138 23.67 1.05 -15.90
N ASN A 139 22.98 1.73 -14.97
CA ASN A 139 21.64 2.30 -15.20
C ASN A 139 20.64 1.24 -15.67
N THR A 140 20.76 0.01 -15.15
CA THR A 140 19.76 -1.03 -15.36
C THR A 140 18.48 -0.61 -14.67
N GLN A 141 17.36 -0.70 -15.39
CA GLN A 141 16.04 -0.26 -14.95
C GLN A 141 15.39 -1.30 -14.05
N TRP A 142 15.53 -2.58 -14.40
CA TRP A 142 14.98 -3.65 -13.59
C TRP A 142 15.79 -4.93 -13.73
N VAL A 143 15.82 -5.76 -12.69
CA VAL A 143 16.51 -7.05 -12.70
C VAL A 143 15.81 -8.04 -11.78
N THR A 144 15.72 -9.30 -12.22
CA THR A 144 15.10 -10.36 -11.44
C THR A 144 15.68 -11.73 -11.77
N TRP A 145 15.86 -12.56 -10.75
CA TRP A 145 16.23 -13.97 -10.90
C TRP A 145 15.03 -14.77 -11.43
N SER A 146 15.29 -15.85 -12.16
CA SER A 146 14.28 -16.87 -12.43
C SER A 146 13.83 -17.53 -11.11
N PRO A 147 12.58 -18.04 -10.99
CA PRO A 147 12.05 -18.60 -9.74
C PRO A 147 12.79 -19.85 -9.24
N VAL A 148 13.52 -20.52 -10.14
CA VAL A 148 14.39 -21.68 -9.88
C VAL A 148 15.73 -21.49 -10.59
N GLY A 149 16.80 -22.11 -10.08
CA GLY A 149 18.13 -21.97 -10.65
C GLY A 149 18.69 -20.57 -10.48
N HIS A 150 19.35 -20.06 -11.53
CA HIS A 150 20.09 -18.79 -11.53
C HIS A 150 20.04 -18.06 -12.88
N LYS A 151 19.02 -18.29 -13.72
CA LYS A 151 18.82 -17.43 -14.89
C LYS A 151 18.45 -16.03 -14.41
N LEU A 152 18.81 -15.03 -15.19
CA LEU A 152 18.55 -13.63 -14.87
C LEU A 152 17.82 -12.96 -16.04
N ALA A 153 16.78 -12.19 -15.76
CA ALA A 153 16.20 -11.24 -16.71
C ALA A 153 16.45 -9.83 -16.20
N TYR A 154 16.80 -8.93 -17.11
CA TYR A 154 16.95 -7.51 -16.78
C TYR A 154 16.46 -6.63 -17.92
N VAL A 155 16.14 -5.38 -17.58
CA VAL A 155 15.71 -4.36 -18.53
C VAL A 155 16.72 -3.23 -18.55
N TRP A 156 17.21 -2.90 -19.74
CA TRP A 156 18.17 -1.83 -19.97
C TRP A 156 17.81 -1.09 -21.25
N ASN A 157 17.78 0.24 -21.20
CA ASN A 157 17.31 1.10 -22.29
C ASN A 157 15.94 0.68 -22.86
N ASN A 158 15.01 0.30 -21.98
CA ASN A 158 13.66 -0.17 -22.29
C ASN A 158 13.60 -1.46 -23.11
N ASP A 159 14.68 -2.24 -23.15
CA ASP A 159 14.72 -3.56 -23.76
C ASP A 159 15.07 -4.65 -22.76
N ILE A 160 14.50 -5.84 -23.00
CA ILE A 160 14.65 -7.02 -22.15
C ILE A 160 15.87 -7.82 -22.59
N TYR A 161 16.63 -8.28 -21.61
CA TYR A 161 17.78 -9.14 -21.76
C TYR A 161 17.69 -10.35 -20.82
N VAL A 162 18.18 -11.50 -21.27
CA VAL A 162 18.24 -12.73 -20.48
C VAL A 162 19.69 -13.22 -20.40
N LYS A 163 20.14 -13.59 -19.21
CA LYS A 163 21.38 -14.34 -18.97
C LYS A 163 21.01 -15.73 -18.46
N ILE A 164 21.46 -16.76 -19.16
CA ILE A 164 21.29 -18.15 -18.69
C ILE A 164 22.28 -18.42 -17.55
N GLU A 165 23.52 -17.96 -17.72
CA GLU A 165 24.57 -18.01 -16.71
C GLU A 165 25.09 -16.59 -16.43
N PRO A 166 25.34 -16.22 -15.17
CA PRO A 166 25.82 -14.90 -14.81
C PRO A 166 27.09 -14.42 -15.52
N ASN A 167 28.02 -15.32 -15.86
CA ASN A 167 29.30 -15.01 -16.51
C ASN A 167 29.29 -15.12 -18.04
N LEU A 168 28.14 -15.42 -18.66
CA LEU A 168 28.00 -15.50 -20.12
C LEU A 168 27.36 -14.23 -20.71
N PRO A 169 27.52 -13.96 -22.01
CA PRO A 169 26.86 -12.83 -22.66
C PRO A 169 25.33 -12.90 -22.56
N SER A 170 24.68 -11.73 -22.59
CA SER A 170 23.22 -11.62 -22.54
C SER A 170 22.56 -11.85 -23.90
N TYR A 171 21.42 -12.53 -23.90
CA TYR A 171 20.51 -12.62 -25.04
C TYR A 171 19.55 -11.44 -25.01
N ARG A 172 19.58 -10.60 -26.05
CA ARG A 172 18.60 -9.51 -26.21
C ARG A 172 17.28 -10.05 -26.73
N ILE A 173 16.20 -9.83 -25.99
CA ILE A 173 14.86 -10.35 -26.29
C ILE A 173 14.06 -9.35 -27.12
N THR A 174 14.16 -8.05 -26.81
CA THR A 174 13.44 -6.98 -27.52
C THR A 174 14.41 -5.98 -28.15
N TRP A 175 13.94 -5.32 -29.22
CA TRP A 175 14.73 -4.36 -30.01
C TRP A 175 13.95 -3.06 -30.28
N THR A 176 12.81 -2.90 -29.63
CA THR A 176 11.87 -1.79 -29.86
C THR A 176 11.93 -0.74 -28.77
N GLY A 177 12.69 -0.98 -27.69
CA GLY A 177 12.85 -0.07 -26.57
C GLY A 177 13.20 1.34 -27.04
N LYS A 178 12.41 2.31 -26.56
CA LYS A 178 12.61 3.72 -26.88
C LYS A 178 12.19 4.55 -25.67
N GLU A 179 13.12 5.34 -25.16
CA GLU A 179 12.90 6.24 -24.03
C GLU A 179 11.63 7.08 -24.22
N ASP A 180 10.82 7.15 -23.17
CA ASP A 180 9.54 7.85 -23.08
C ASP A 180 8.47 7.45 -24.12
N ILE A 181 8.65 6.32 -24.82
CA ILE A 181 7.75 5.92 -25.91
C ILE A 181 7.43 4.43 -25.89
N ILE A 182 8.43 3.54 -25.84
CA ILE A 182 8.21 2.09 -25.84
C ILE A 182 8.94 1.47 -24.67
N TYR A 183 8.17 0.83 -23.78
CA TYR A 183 8.65 0.16 -22.57
C TYR A 183 8.46 -1.35 -22.73
N ASN A 184 9.54 -2.15 -22.75
CA ASN A 184 9.44 -3.61 -22.76
C ASN A 184 9.85 -4.18 -21.40
N GLY A 185 8.97 -4.92 -20.75
CA GLY A 185 9.28 -5.62 -19.48
C GLY A 185 9.33 -4.71 -18.25
N ILE A 186 9.06 -3.42 -18.43
CA ILE A 186 8.83 -2.46 -17.36
C ILE A 186 7.58 -1.64 -17.69
N THR A 187 6.96 -1.08 -16.67
CA THR A 187 5.79 -0.21 -16.79
C THR A 187 6.16 1.20 -17.21
N ASP A 188 5.26 1.87 -17.93
CA ASP A 188 5.22 3.33 -18.02
C ASP A 188 4.65 3.93 -16.71
N TRP A 189 4.54 5.26 -16.64
CA TRP A 189 4.15 5.95 -15.41
C TRP A 189 2.77 5.50 -14.90
N VAL A 190 1.75 5.42 -15.76
CA VAL A 190 0.38 5.16 -15.29
C VAL A 190 0.18 3.69 -14.91
N TYR A 191 0.84 2.75 -15.61
CA TYR A 191 0.78 1.35 -15.23
C TYR A 191 1.58 1.06 -13.96
N GLU A 192 2.70 1.77 -13.72
CA GLU A 192 3.46 1.65 -12.49
C GLU A 192 2.61 2.04 -11.29
N GLU A 193 1.99 3.22 -11.34
CA GLU A 193 1.25 3.80 -10.21
C GLU A 193 -0.11 3.13 -10.01
N GLU A 194 -0.89 2.95 -11.09
CA GLU A 194 -2.35 2.74 -10.98
C GLU A 194 -2.85 1.36 -11.40
N VAL A 195 -1.99 0.56 -12.05
CA VAL A 195 -2.35 -0.77 -12.54
C VAL A 195 -1.58 -1.88 -11.84
N PHE A 196 -0.26 -1.90 -11.94
CA PHE A 196 0.55 -2.98 -11.36
C PHE A 196 1.09 -2.67 -9.97
N SER A 197 1.20 -1.38 -9.59
CA SER A 197 1.86 -0.96 -8.34
C SER A 197 3.27 -1.54 -8.23
N ALA A 198 3.96 -1.60 -9.37
CA ALA A 198 5.28 -2.18 -9.55
C ALA A 198 5.92 -1.67 -10.85
N TYR A 199 7.25 -1.57 -10.85
CA TYR A 199 8.00 -1.20 -12.06
C TYR A 199 8.16 -2.39 -13.03
N SER A 200 8.27 -3.60 -12.49
CA SER A 200 8.39 -4.83 -13.29
C SER A 200 7.13 -5.10 -14.11
N ALA A 201 7.31 -5.35 -15.39
CA ALA A 201 6.31 -5.97 -16.26
C ALA A 201 6.86 -7.26 -16.90
N LEU A 202 7.62 -8.03 -16.09
CA LEU A 202 8.18 -9.34 -16.39
C LEU A 202 7.61 -10.41 -15.45
N TRP A 203 7.23 -11.56 -16.01
CA TRP A 203 6.73 -12.72 -15.25
C TRP A 203 7.36 -14.02 -15.75
N TRP A 204 8.26 -14.58 -14.97
CA TRP A 204 8.82 -15.91 -15.22
C TRP A 204 7.79 -17.01 -14.98
N SER A 205 7.78 -18.05 -15.83
CA SER A 205 7.06 -19.29 -15.53
C SER A 205 7.62 -19.94 -14.26
N PRO A 206 6.83 -20.77 -13.55
CA PRO A 206 7.25 -21.35 -12.27
C PRO A 206 8.58 -22.11 -12.31
N ASN A 207 8.92 -22.72 -13.45
CA ASN A 207 10.16 -23.45 -13.68
C ASN A 207 11.25 -22.63 -14.41
N GLY A 208 10.97 -21.38 -14.79
CA GLY A 208 11.90 -20.51 -15.52
C GLY A 208 12.13 -20.88 -16.99
N THR A 209 11.32 -21.74 -17.60
CA THR A 209 11.39 -22.03 -19.05
C THR A 209 10.90 -20.85 -19.89
N PHE A 210 9.78 -20.24 -19.51
CA PHE A 210 9.21 -19.09 -20.21
C PHE A 210 9.42 -17.80 -19.43
N LEU A 211 9.61 -16.71 -20.17
CA LEU A 211 9.54 -15.35 -19.65
C LEU A 211 8.42 -14.62 -20.38
N ALA A 212 7.39 -14.23 -19.65
CA ALA A 212 6.33 -13.39 -20.17
C ALA A 212 6.61 -11.92 -19.86
N TYR A 213 6.16 -11.02 -20.73
CA TYR A 213 6.35 -9.58 -20.57
C TYR A 213 5.27 -8.76 -21.26
N ALA A 214 5.03 -7.57 -20.72
CA ALA A 214 4.22 -6.56 -21.38
C ALA A 214 5.12 -5.55 -22.12
N GLN A 215 4.58 -5.00 -23.21
CA GLN A 215 5.08 -3.82 -23.87
C GLN A 215 4.04 -2.71 -23.76
N PHE A 216 4.44 -1.53 -23.28
CA PHE A 216 3.64 -0.31 -23.30
C PHE A 216 4.14 0.63 -24.38
N ASN A 217 3.19 1.32 -25.04
CA ASN A 217 3.48 2.29 -26.08
C ASN A 217 2.74 3.61 -25.81
N ASP A 218 3.54 4.63 -25.56
CA ASP A 218 3.16 5.96 -25.09
C ASP A 218 3.28 7.02 -26.20
N THR A 219 3.46 6.61 -27.46
CA THR A 219 3.70 7.51 -28.60
C THR A 219 2.71 8.68 -28.69
N GLU A 220 1.44 8.44 -28.36
CA GLU A 220 0.36 9.44 -28.43
C GLU A 220 -0.07 9.97 -27.07
N VAL A 221 0.56 9.50 -25.98
CA VAL A 221 0.27 9.94 -24.62
C VAL A 221 0.82 11.36 -24.43
N PRO A 222 -0.01 12.32 -23.97
CA PRO A 222 0.48 13.66 -23.69
C PRO A 222 1.56 13.68 -22.60
N LEU A 223 2.51 14.61 -22.74
CA LEU A 223 3.55 14.81 -21.74
C LEU A 223 3.07 15.80 -20.67
N ILE A 224 3.29 15.47 -19.40
CA ILE A 224 3.41 16.50 -18.36
C ILE A 224 4.82 17.08 -18.41
N GLU A 225 4.92 18.39 -18.28
CA GLU A 225 6.19 19.11 -18.19
C GLU A 225 6.27 19.92 -16.89
N TYR A 226 7.39 19.81 -16.18
CA TYR A 226 7.67 20.64 -15.01
C TYR A 226 9.16 20.96 -14.91
N SER A 227 9.49 22.02 -14.17
CA SER A 227 10.87 22.45 -13.96
C SER A 227 11.51 21.66 -12.83
N PHE A 228 12.75 21.22 -13.04
CA PHE A 228 13.61 20.63 -12.02
C PHE A 228 14.90 21.45 -11.91
N TYR A 229 15.16 22.02 -10.75
CA TYR A 229 16.17 23.06 -10.56
C TYR A 229 17.57 22.46 -10.32
N SER A 230 17.66 21.27 -9.73
CA SER A 230 18.92 20.59 -9.35
C SER A 230 19.77 21.43 -8.39
N ASP A 231 21.04 21.05 -8.21
CA ASP A 231 22.02 21.85 -7.48
C ASP A 231 22.16 23.27 -8.05
N GLU A 232 22.43 24.23 -7.18
CA GLU A 232 22.64 25.65 -7.48
C GLU A 232 23.74 25.93 -8.54
N SER A 233 24.59 24.94 -8.81
CA SER A 233 25.59 24.98 -9.88
C SER A 233 24.99 24.98 -11.30
N LEU A 234 23.75 24.52 -11.44
CA LEU A 234 23.05 24.47 -12.72
C LEU A 234 22.40 25.82 -13.05
N GLN A 235 22.96 26.56 -14.01
CA GLN A 235 22.49 27.90 -14.37
C GLN A 235 21.06 27.93 -14.97
N TYR A 236 20.68 26.90 -15.74
CA TYR A 236 19.38 26.82 -16.40
C TYR A 236 18.63 25.58 -15.90
N PRO A 237 17.43 25.73 -15.30
CA PRO A 237 16.63 24.59 -14.85
C PRO A 237 16.36 23.60 -15.97
N LYS A 238 16.25 22.32 -15.60
CA LYS A 238 15.83 21.27 -16.53
C LYS A 238 14.31 21.29 -16.67
N THR A 239 13.81 20.88 -17.83
CA THR A 239 12.41 20.52 -18.00
C THR A 239 12.33 19.00 -17.96
N VAL A 240 11.65 18.47 -16.95
CA VAL A 240 11.29 17.05 -16.89
C VAL A 240 10.05 16.86 -17.76
N ARG A 241 10.03 15.78 -18.52
CA ARG A 241 8.95 15.39 -19.43
C ARG A 241 8.59 13.95 -19.13
N VAL A 242 7.32 13.68 -18.87
CA VAL A 242 6.82 12.34 -18.57
C VAL A 242 5.54 12.10 -19.35
N PRO A 243 5.42 11.00 -20.11
CA PRO A 243 4.13 10.58 -20.65
C PRO A 243 3.15 10.35 -19.50
N TYR A 244 2.09 11.15 -19.46
CA TYR A 244 1.11 11.13 -18.38
C TYR A 244 -0.29 11.37 -18.95
N PRO A 245 -1.14 10.33 -19.03
CA PRO A 245 -2.50 10.50 -19.48
C PRO A 245 -3.36 11.08 -18.36
N LYS A 246 -3.74 12.36 -18.46
CA LYS A 246 -4.78 12.94 -17.58
C LYS A 246 -6.16 12.36 -17.92
N ALA A 247 -7.14 12.52 -17.04
CA ALA A 247 -8.50 12.04 -17.28
C ALA A 247 -9.05 12.51 -18.64
N GLY A 248 -9.52 11.56 -19.45
CA GLY A 248 -10.02 11.77 -20.82
C GLY A 248 -8.94 11.88 -21.91
N ALA A 249 -7.65 11.91 -21.56
CA ALA A 249 -6.56 11.93 -22.54
C ALA A 249 -6.35 10.55 -23.20
N VAL A 250 -5.46 10.49 -24.19
CA VAL A 250 -5.06 9.23 -24.84
C VAL A 250 -4.26 8.40 -23.84
N ASN A 251 -4.64 7.14 -23.66
CA ASN A 251 -3.94 6.19 -22.81
C ASN A 251 -2.83 5.45 -23.56
N PRO A 252 -1.81 4.96 -22.84
CA PRO A 252 -0.84 4.04 -23.40
C PRO A 252 -1.51 2.75 -23.90
N THR A 253 -0.98 2.21 -24.99
CA THR A 253 -1.44 0.91 -25.52
C THR A 253 -0.56 -0.22 -25.01
N VAL A 254 -1.14 -1.40 -24.75
CA VAL A 254 -0.41 -2.56 -24.22
C VAL A 254 -0.43 -3.74 -25.18
N LYS A 255 0.70 -4.47 -25.25
CA LYS A 255 0.80 -5.79 -25.87
C LYS A 255 1.46 -6.76 -24.89
N PHE A 256 1.09 -8.03 -24.97
CA PHE A 256 1.63 -9.07 -24.10
C PHE A 256 2.31 -10.17 -24.91
N PHE A 257 3.47 -10.61 -24.45
CA PHE A 257 4.32 -11.58 -25.13
C PHE A 257 4.86 -12.63 -24.18
N VAL A 258 5.17 -13.80 -24.72
CA VAL A 258 5.89 -14.87 -24.02
C VAL A 258 7.04 -15.37 -24.89
N VAL A 259 8.23 -15.49 -24.31
CA VAL A 259 9.42 -16.05 -24.96
C VAL A 259 9.87 -17.32 -24.25
N ASN A 260 10.29 -18.34 -25.02
CA ASN A 260 10.90 -19.56 -24.49
C ASN A 260 12.41 -19.34 -24.32
N THR A 261 12.87 -19.31 -23.08
CA THR A 261 14.26 -19.02 -22.72
C THR A 261 15.22 -20.19 -22.93
N ASP A 262 14.71 -21.42 -23.01
CA ASP A 262 15.53 -22.62 -23.25
C ASP A 262 15.89 -22.77 -24.74
N SER A 263 15.14 -22.09 -25.62
CA SER A 263 15.35 -22.10 -27.08
C SER A 263 16.23 -20.96 -27.61
N LEU A 264 16.82 -20.15 -26.72
CA LEU A 264 17.63 -18.99 -27.11
C LEU A 264 18.91 -19.42 -27.84
N SER A 265 19.26 -18.67 -28.88
CA SER A 265 20.42 -18.90 -29.73
C SER A 265 21.25 -17.63 -29.87
N SER A 266 22.58 -17.77 -29.92
CA SER A 266 23.48 -16.64 -30.16
C SER A 266 23.52 -16.19 -31.63
N VAL A 267 22.94 -16.98 -32.54
CA VAL A 267 22.99 -16.73 -33.99
C VAL A 267 21.70 -16.12 -34.54
N THR A 268 20.56 -16.38 -33.89
CA THR A 268 19.24 -15.92 -34.34
C THR A 268 18.53 -15.16 -33.25
N ASN A 269 17.69 -14.20 -33.64
CA ASN A 269 16.91 -13.42 -32.68
C ASN A 269 15.86 -14.31 -32.00
N ALA A 270 15.62 -14.07 -30.72
CA ALA A 270 14.57 -14.72 -29.97
C ALA A 270 13.20 -14.46 -30.61
N THR A 271 12.36 -15.50 -30.68
CA THR A 271 10.98 -15.36 -31.16
C THR A 271 10.04 -15.20 -29.97
N SER A 272 9.43 -14.02 -29.85
CA SER A 272 8.40 -13.75 -28.84
C SER A 272 7.01 -14.01 -29.44
N ILE A 273 6.18 -14.77 -28.74
CA ILE A 273 4.82 -15.09 -29.15
C ILE A 273 3.85 -14.13 -28.48
N GLN A 274 3.07 -13.40 -29.27
CA GLN A 274 2.08 -12.47 -28.74
C GLN A 274 0.81 -13.21 -28.29
N ILE A 275 0.32 -12.90 -27.09
CA ILE A 275 -1.05 -13.22 -26.68
C ILE A 275 -1.88 -11.94 -26.83
N THR A 276 -2.97 -12.05 -27.59
CA THR A 276 -3.81 -10.88 -27.92
C THR A 276 -4.96 -10.80 -26.93
N ALA A 277 -5.36 -9.58 -26.55
CA ALA A 277 -6.52 -9.38 -25.70
C ALA A 277 -7.81 -9.96 -26.34
N PRO A 278 -8.83 -10.33 -25.54
CA PRO A 278 -10.11 -10.80 -26.04
C PRO A 278 -10.75 -9.82 -27.02
N ALA A 279 -11.52 -10.35 -27.97
CA ALA A 279 -12.26 -9.52 -28.92
C ALA A 279 -13.18 -8.48 -28.23
N SER A 280 -13.72 -8.78 -27.04
CA SER A 280 -14.53 -7.85 -26.24
C SER A 280 -13.75 -6.66 -25.68
N MET A 281 -12.43 -6.79 -25.55
CA MET A 281 -11.52 -5.73 -25.11
C MET A 281 -11.01 -4.89 -26.28
N LEU A 282 -10.77 -5.53 -27.43
CA LEU A 282 -10.27 -4.87 -28.64
C LEU A 282 -11.26 -3.88 -29.30
N ILE A 283 -12.52 -3.82 -28.82
CA ILE A 283 -13.53 -2.86 -29.31
C ILE A 283 -13.19 -1.42 -28.89
N GLY A 284 -12.36 -1.23 -27.87
CA GLY A 284 -11.91 0.09 -27.43
C GLY A 284 -10.69 0.02 -26.50
N ASP A 285 -10.45 1.12 -25.80
CA ASP A 285 -9.34 1.23 -24.85
C ASP A 285 -9.50 0.23 -23.69
N HIS A 286 -8.39 -0.42 -23.32
CA HIS A 286 -8.34 -1.44 -22.29
C HIS A 286 -6.96 -1.49 -21.62
N TYR A 287 -6.91 -2.12 -20.46
CA TYR A 287 -5.72 -2.33 -19.66
C TYR A 287 -5.45 -3.83 -19.47
N LEU A 288 -4.18 -4.20 -19.34
CA LEU A 288 -3.76 -5.48 -18.77
C LEU A 288 -3.54 -5.25 -17.28
N CYS A 289 -4.39 -5.83 -16.43
CA CYS A 289 -4.40 -5.50 -15.00
C CYS A 289 -3.87 -6.62 -14.09
N ASP A 290 -3.68 -7.82 -14.61
CA ASP A 290 -3.09 -8.94 -13.86
C ASP A 290 -2.49 -9.99 -14.81
N VAL A 291 -1.39 -10.60 -14.38
CA VAL A 291 -0.71 -11.70 -15.08
C VAL A 291 -0.31 -12.72 -14.03
N THR A 292 -0.87 -13.92 -14.12
CA THR A 292 -0.64 -14.99 -13.14
C THR A 292 -0.37 -16.32 -13.83
N TRP A 293 0.79 -16.91 -13.60
CA TRP A 293 1.08 -18.27 -14.04
C TRP A 293 0.28 -19.28 -13.21
N ALA A 294 -0.45 -20.18 -13.88
CA ALA A 294 -1.19 -21.26 -13.24
C ALA A 294 -0.34 -22.55 -13.15
N THR A 295 0.40 -22.85 -14.21
CA THR A 295 1.34 -23.99 -14.28
C THR A 295 2.59 -23.58 -15.07
N GLN A 296 3.45 -24.54 -15.42
CA GLN A 296 4.62 -24.31 -16.29
C GLN A 296 4.21 -23.91 -17.72
N GLU A 297 3.01 -24.29 -18.15
CA GLU A 297 2.52 -24.17 -19.53
C GLU A 297 1.14 -23.51 -19.62
N ARG A 298 0.64 -22.97 -18.51
CA ARG A 298 -0.65 -22.27 -18.41
C ARG A 298 -0.47 -20.92 -17.75
N ILE A 299 -0.97 -19.88 -18.41
CA ILE A 299 -0.94 -18.49 -17.92
C ILE A 299 -2.34 -17.87 -17.94
N SER A 300 -2.64 -17.07 -16.94
CA SER A 300 -3.86 -16.28 -16.82
C SER A 300 -3.56 -14.80 -17.03
N LEU A 301 -4.40 -14.12 -17.82
CA LEU A 301 -4.32 -12.69 -18.12
C LEU A 301 -5.66 -12.04 -17.79
N GLN A 302 -5.66 -11.00 -16.96
CA GLN A 302 -6.86 -10.20 -16.73
C GLN A 302 -6.79 -8.88 -17.49
N TRP A 303 -7.84 -8.64 -18.27
CA TRP A 303 -8.02 -7.44 -19.08
C TRP A 303 -9.19 -6.64 -18.54
N LEU A 304 -9.04 -5.33 -18.46
CA LEU A 304 -10.04 -4.41 -17.93
C LEU A 304 -10.34 -3.35 -18.97
N ARG A 305 -11.61 -3.09 -19.29
CA ARG A 305 -11.95 -1.97 -20.17
C ARG A 305 -11.57 -0.63 -19.52
N ARG A 306 -11.34 0.40 -20.33
CA ARG A 306 -11.13 1.78 -19.85
C ARG A 306 -12.28 2.27 -18.96
N ILE A 307 -13.53 1.92 -19.30
CA ILE A 307 -14.64 1.97 -18.34
C ILE A 307 -14.53 0.75 -17.42
N GLN A 308 -13.89 0.94 -16.26
CA GLN A 308 -13.38 -0.10 -15.35
C GLN A 308 -14.48 -0.86 -14.57
N ASN A 309 -15.64 -1.09 -15.18
CA ASN A 309 -16.76 -1.85 -14.63
C ASN A 309 -16.91 -3.27 -15.22
N TYR A 310 -15.96 -3.69 -16.08
CA TYR A 310 -16.01 -4.97 -16.79
C TYR A 310 -14.60 -5.47 -17.09
N SER A 311 -14.31 -6.66 -16.59
CA SER A 311 -13.04 -7.39 -16.74
C SER A 311 -13.27 -8.74 -17.39
N VAL A 312 -12.28 -9.20 -18.17
CA VAL A 312 -12.21 -10.56 -18.71
C VAL A 312 -10.88 -11.17 -18.32
N MET A 313 -10.93 -12.35 -17.72
CA MET A 313 -9.78 -13.20 -17.48
C MET A 313 -9.70 -14.26 -18.58
N ASP A 314 -8.60 -14.25 -19.33
CA ASP A 314 -8.23 -15.33 -20.25
C ASP A 314 -7.32 -16.33 -19.55
N ILE A 315 -7.49 -17.61 -19.87
CA ILE A 315 -6.58 -18.69 -19.48
C ILE A 315 -6.04 -19.30 -20.77
N CYS A 316 -4.72 -19.29 -20.90
CA CYS A 316 -4.01 -19.65 -22.13
C CYS A 316 -3.03 -20.79 -21.86
N ASP A 317 -3.08 -21.83 -22.70
CA ASP A 317 -2.16 -22.96 -22.66
C ASP A 317 -1.14 -22.88 -23.79
N TYR A 318 0.07 -23.37 -23.53
CA TYR A 318 1.10 -23.57 -24.54
C TYR A 318 0.81 -24.82 -25.38
N ASP A 319 0.84 -24.66 -26.70
CA ASP A 319 0.77 -25.76 -27.66
C ASP A 319 2.17 -26.09 -28.17
N GLU A 320 2.76 -27.17 -27.64
CA GLU A 320 4.10 -27.65 -28.04
C GLU A 320 4.22 -27.91 -29.54
N SER A 321 3.14 -28.32 -30.20
CA SER A 321 3.16 -28.71 -31.62
C SER A 321 3.34 -27.51 -32.55
N SER A 322 2.80 -26.35 -32.16
CA SER A 322 2.89 -25.11 -32.92
C SER A 322 3.86 -24.09 -32.33
N GLY A 323 4.28 -24.29 -31.07
CA GLY A 323 5.08 -23.32 -30.30
C GLY A 323 4.31 -22.04 -29.99
N ARG A 324 2.98 -22.10 -29.89
CA ARG A 324 2.10 -20.93 -29.68
C ARG A 324 1.27 -21.04 -28.41
N TRP A 325 0.69 -19.92 -27.98
CA TRP A 325 -0.23 -19.85 -26.85
C TRP A 325 -1.67 -19.74 -27.35
N ASN A 326 -2.55 -20.59 -26.82
CA ASN A 326 -3.96 -20.63 -27.19
C ASN A 326 -4.86 -20.38 -25.97
N CYS A 327 -5.72 -19.36 -26.07
CA CYS A 327 -6.68 -18.99 -25.01
C CYS A 327 -8.09 -19.42 -25.43
N LEU A 328 -8.64 -20.45 -24.78
CA LEU A 328 -9.97 -20.97 -25.15
C LEU A 328 -11.07 -20.07 -24.58
N VAL A 329 -12.04 -19.68 -25.41
CA VAL A 329 -13.25 -18.93 -24.97
C VAL A 329 -14.04 -19.66 -23.88
N ALA A 330 -14.03 -21.00 -23.93
CA ALA A 330 -14.63 -21.84 -22.89
C ALA A 330 -14.02 -21.58 -21.49
N TRP A 331 -12.78 -21.10 -21.42
CA TRP A 331 -12.07 -20.81 -20.17
C TRP A 331 -12.03 -19.34 -19.77
N GLN A 332 -12.72 -18.46 -20.52
CA GLN A 332 -12.80 -17.04 -20.18
C GLN A 332 -13.73 -16.79 -18.99
N HIS A 333 -13.30 -15.98 -18.02
CA HIS A 333 -14.15 -15.57 -16.88
C HIS A 333 -14.41 -14.08 -16.92
N ILE A 334 -15.66 -13.67 -16.66
CA ILE A 334 -16.07 -12.26 -16.70
C ILE A 334 -16.35 -11.79 -15.27
N GLU A 335 -15.83 -10.63 -14.89
CA GLU A 335 -16.20 -9.93 -13.67
C GLU A 335 -16.75 -8.55 -14.01
N MET A 336 -17.90 -8.19 -13.46
CA MET A 336 -18.57 -6.92 -13.71
C MET A 336 -19.08 -6.29 -12.42
N SER A 337 -19.16 -4.96 -12.41
CA SER A 337 -19.80 -4.20 -11.35
C SER A 337 -20.90 -3.31 -11.94
N THR A 338 -22.11 -3.41 -11.38
CA THR A 338 -23.25 -2.57 -11.78
C THR A 338 -23.42 -1.34 -10.87
N THR A 339 -22.78 -1.34 -9.71
CA THR A 339 -22.87 -0.25 -8.71
C THR A 339 -21.64 0.66 -8.72
N GLY A 340 -20.51 0.18 -9.24
CA GLY A 340 -19.23 0.89 -9.21
C GLY A 340 -18.26 0.36 -10.26
N TRP A 341 -17.05 0.06 -9.79
CA TRP A 341 -15.93 -0.48 -10.58
C TRP A 341 -15.64 -1.93 -10.17
N VAL A 342 -14.81 -2.62 -10.96
CA VAL A 342 -14.37 -4.00 -10.68
C VAL A 342 -13.18 -3.97 -9.73
N GLY A 343 -13.16 -4.88 -8.75
CA GLY A 343 -12.07 -4.92 -7.77
C GLY A 343 -12.11 -3.79 -6.75
N ARG A 344 -11.12 -3.74 -5.84
CA ARG A 344 -10.95 -2.57 -4.95
C ARG A 344 -10.30 -1.42 -5.70
N PHE A 345 -9.14 -1.69 -6.28
CA PHE A 345 -8.41 -0.77 -7.18
C PHE A 345 -8.25 -1.39 -8.58
N ARG A 346 -8.22 -2.71 -8.66
CA ARG A 346 -8.21 -3.52 -9.88
C ARG A 346 -8.82 -4.89 -9.59
N PRO A 347 -9.21 -5.68 -10.60
CA PRO A 347 -9.62 -7.08 -10.41
C PRO A 347 -8.60 -7.83 -9.54
N SER A 348 -9.06 -8.65 -8.60
CA SER A 348 -8.18 -9.43 -7.72
C SER A 348 -7.45 -10.50 -8.51
N GLU A 349 -6.24 -10.85 -8.08
CA GLU A 349 -5.46 -11.96 -8.64
C GLU A 349 -6.13 -13.33 -8.37
N PRO A 350 -6.03 -14.30 -9.32
CA PRO A 350 -6.48 -15.67 -9.10
C PRO A 350 -5.38 -16.50 -8.41
N HIS A 351 -5.79 -17.40 -7.51
CA HIS A 351 -4.89 -18.36 -6.86
C HIS A 351 -5.20 -19.76 -7.36
N PHE A 352 -4.39 -20.24 -8.30
CA PHE A 352 -4.58 -21.54 -8.96
C PHE A 352 -4.19 -22.72 -8.06
N THR A 353 -4.96 -23.81 -8.16
CA THR A 353 -4.53 -25.12 -7.66
C THR A 353 -3.30 -25.60 -8.43
N LEU A 354 -2.53 -26.53 -7.85
CA LEU A 354 -1.27 -27.01 -8.43
C LEU A 354 -1.41 -27.56 -9.87
N ASP A 355 -2.55 -28.16 -10.18
CA ASP A 355 -2.87 -28.67 -11.52
C ASP A 355 -3.37 -27.59 -12.49
N GLY A 356 -3.62 -26.37 -12.00
CA GLY A 356 -4.12 -25.24 -12.76
C GLY A 356 -5.55 -25.38 -13.29
N ASN A 357 -6.32 -26.37 -12.85
CA ASN A 357 -7.68 -26.64 -13.36
C ASN A 357 -8.79 -25.92 -12.57
N SER A 358 -8.44 -25.38 -11.41
CA SER A 358 -9.32 -24.56 -10.59
C SER A 358 -8.53 -23.40 -9.98
N PHE A 359 -9.23 -22.37 -9.52
CA PHE A 359 -8.63 -21.25 -8.83
C PHE A 359 -9.58 -20.63 -7.81
N TYR A 360 -9.01 -19.90 -6.87
CA TYR A 360 -9.72 -19.11 -5.88
C TYR A 360 -9.49 -17.62 -6.15
N LYS A 361 -10.56 -16.82 -6.08
CA LYS A 361 -10.49 -15.38 -6.34
C LYS A 361 -11.40 -14.63 -5.38
N ILE A 362 -10.97 -13.45 -4.92
CA ILE A 362 -11.80 -12.59 -4.07
C ILE A 362 -12.71 -11.72 -4.95
N ILE A 363 -14.01 -11.93 -4.87
CA ILE A 363 -15.01 -11.15 -5.63
C ILE A 363 -16.12 -10.66 -4.69
N SER A 364 -16.85 -9.63 -5.10
CA SER A 364 -18.05 -9.19 -4.38
C SER A 364 -19.18 -10.22 -4.54
N ASN A 365 -19.79 -10.62 -3.43
CA ASN A 365 -20.98 -11.48 -3.43
C ASN A 365 -22.26 -10.68 -3.75
N GLU A 366 -23.42 -11.35 -3.72
CA GLU A 366 -24.73 -10.72 -4.01
C GLU A 366 -25.08 -9.55 -3.07
N GLU A 367 -24.58 -9.56 -1.83
CA GLU A 367 -24.76 -8.48 -0.85
C GLU A 367 -23.72 -7.36 -0.98
N GLY A 368 -22.74 -7.53 -1.88
CA GLY A 368 -21.64 -6.59 -2.11
C GLY A 368 -20.46 -6.73 -1.14
N TYR A 369 -20.35 -7.81 -0.38
CA TYR A 369 -19.18 -8.10 0.45
C TYR A 369 -18.17 -8.96 -0.30
N ARG A 370 -16.90 -8.61 -0.21
CA ARG A 370 -15.80 -9.32 -0.89
C ARG A 370 -15.43 -10.60 -0.17
N HIS A 371 -15.64 -11.73 -0.84
CA HIS A 371 -15.43 -13.08 -0.33
C HIS A 371 -14.69 -13.94 -1.34
N ILE A 372 -14.13 -15.06 -0.87
CA ILE A 372 -13.41 -15.99 -1.74
C ILE A 372 -14.42 -16.85 -2.49
N CYS A 373 -14.33 -16.83 -3.81
CA CYS A 373 -15.07 -17.72 -4.70
C CYS A 373 -14.14 -18.73 -5.36
N TYR A 374 -14.57 -19.99 -5.40
CA TYR A 374 -13.90 -21.10 -6.07
C TYR A 374 -14.43 -21.27 -7.49
N PHE A 375 -13.53 -21.35 -8.46
CA PHE A 375 -13.84 -21.53 -9.87
C PHE A 375 -13.19 -22.81 -10.41
N GLN A 376 -13.90 -23.50 -11.30
CA GLN A 376 -13.28 -24.44 -12.23
C GLN A 376 -13.06 -23.69 -13.54
N ILE A 377 -11.91 -23.91 -14.22
CA ILE A 377 -11.55 -23.07 -15.37
C ILE A 377 -12.59 -23.11 -16.50
N ASP A 378 -13.30 -24.22 -16.67
CA ASP A 378 -14.28 -24.48 -17.73
C ASP A 378 -15.74 -24.18 -17.33
N LYS A 379 -15.97 -23.76 -16.09
CA LYS A 379 -17.30 -23.37 -15.59
C LYS A 379 -17.36 -21.89 -15.27
N LYS A 380 -18.42 -21.23 -15.71
CA LYS A 380 -18.60 -19.78 -15.52
C LYS A 380 -19.07 -19.42 -14.11
N ASP A 381 -19.83 -20.30 -13.48
CA ASP A 381 -20.29 -20.12 -12.11
C ASP A 381 -19.19 -20.46 -11.11
N CYS A 382 -19.20 -19.77 -9.97
CA CYS A 382 -18.27 -19.98 -8.88
C CYS A 382 -19.02 -20.29 -7.58
N THR A 383 -18.32 -20.96 -6.65
CA THR A 383 -18.87 -21.29 -5.33
C THR A 383 -18.20 -20.45 -4.26
N PHE A 384 -18.94 -19.60 -3.56
CA PHE A 384 -18.41 -18.86 -2.41
C PHE A 384 -18.08 -19.81 -1.25
N ILE A 385 -16.83 -19.77 -0.80
CA ILE A 385 -16.34 -20.58 0.31
C ILE A 385 -16.32 -19.80 1.64
N THR A 386 -16.41 -18.47 1.55
CA THR A 386 -16.60 -17.56 2.70
C THR A 386 -17.82 -16.67 2.47
N LYS A 387 -18.44 -16.20 3.55
CA LYS A 387 -19.56 -15.25 3.51
C LYS A 387 -19.77 -14.57 4.86
N GLY A 388 -20.39 -13.39 4.85
CA GLY A 388 -20.76 -12.62 6.03
C GLY A 388 -20.62 -11.12 5.79
N THR A 389 -21.05 -10.32 6.76
CA THR A 389 -20.97 -8.84 6.73
C THR A 389 -19.58 -8.34 7.14
N TRP A 390 -18.57 -8.87 6.45
CA TRP A 390 -17.14 -8.60 6.58
C TRP A 390 -16.48 -8.93 5.24
N GLU A 391 -15.20 -8.61 5.07
CA GLU A 391 -14.48 -8.85 3.81
C GLU A 391 -13.21 -9.69 4.00
N VAL A 392 -12.93 -10.54 3.01
CA VAL A 392 -11.61 -11.12 2.79
C VAL A 392 -10.71 -10.08 2.17
N ILE A 393 -9.56 -9.82 2.79
CA ILE A 393 -8.60 -8.79 2.39
C ILE A 393 -7.67 -9.33 1.31
N GLY A 394 -7.10 -10.51 1.52
CA GLY A 394 -6.14 -11.17 0.62
C GLY A 394 -6.08 -12.68 0.86
N ILE A 395 -5.74 -13.44 -0.17
CA ILE A 395 -5.41 -14.87 -0.07
C ILE A 395 -3.88 -14.96 0.02
N GLU A 396 -3.38 -15.60 1.07
CA GLU A 396 -1.96 -15.53 1.45
C GLU A 396 -1.18 -16.78 1.05
N ALA A 397 -1.84 -17.94 1.05
CA ALA A 397 -1.28 -19.20 0.60
C ALA A 397 -2.38 -20.20 0.22
N LEU A 398 -2.07 -21.09 -0.71
CA LEU A 398 -2.93 -22.19 -1.11
C LEU A 398 -2.10 -23.48 -1.12
N THR A 399 -2.54 -24.49 -0.36
CA THR A 399 -1.94 -25.82 -0.30
C THR A 399 -2.91 -26.87 -0.87
N SER A 400 -2.52 -28.14 -0.83
CA SER A 400 -3.41 -29.27 -1.18
C SER A 400 -4.68 -29.33 -0.33
N ASP A 401 -4.59 -28.93 0.93
CA ASP A 401 -5.63 -29.18 1.94
C ASP A 401 -6.27 -27.91 2.49
N TYR A 402 -5.57 -26.78 2.42
CA TYR A 402 -5.98 -25.53 3.05
C TYR A 402 -5.77 -24.32 2.15
N LEU A 403 -6.65 -23.33 2.32
CA LEU A 403 -6.43 -21.96 1.86
C LEU A 403 -6.26 -21.06 3.08
N TYR A 404 -5.23 -20.22 3.05
CA TYR A 404 -4.94 -19.23 4.09
C TYR A 404 -5.30 -17.84 3.58
N TYR A 405 -6.00 -17.05 4.40
CA TYR A 405 -6.46 -15.72 4.03
C TYR A 405 -6.49 -14.76 5.19
N ILE A 406 -6.35 -13.47 4.90
CA ILE A 406 -6.56 -12.39 5.87
C ILE A 406 -7.98 -11.86 5.73
N SER A 407 -8.70 -11.70 6.85
CA SER A 407 -10.01 -11.04 6.88
C SER A 407 -10.13 -10.05 8.03
N ASN A 408 -11.20 -9.25 8.01
CA ASN A 408 -11.62 -8.37 9.10
C ASN A 408 -12.86 -8.90 9.86
N GLU A 409 -13.10 -10.22 9.81
CA GLU A 409 -14.26 -10.88 10.42
C GLU A 409 -14.27 -10.77 11.95
N TYR A 410 -13.11 -10.96 12.59
CA TYR A 410 -13.01 -11.03 14.04
C TYR A 410 -13.57 -9.78 14.73
N LYS A 411 -14.49 -9.98 15.69
CA LYS A 411 -15.22 -8.94 16.43
C LYS A 411 -16.01 -7.95 15.56
N GLY A 412 -16.19 -8.22 14.25
CA GLY A 412 -16.87 -7.32 13.32
C GLY A 412 -16.20 -5.95 13.23
N MET A 413 -14.86 -5.92 13.26
CA MET A 413 -14.06 -4.70 13.31
C MET A 413 -13.32 -4.51 11.97
N PRO A 414 -13.80 -3.64 11.06
CA PRO A 414 -13.25 -3.48 9.72
C PRO A 414 -11.78 -3.06 9.68
N GLY A 415 -11.33 -2.37 10.73
CA GLY A 415 -9.95 -1.93 10.93
C GLY A 415 -9.00 -2.98 11.52
N GLY A 416 -9.47 -4.22 11.75
CA GLY A 416 -8.67 -5.35 12.20
C GLY A 416 -8.24 -6.27 11.05
N ARG A 417 -7.16 -7.03 11.25
CA ARG A 417 -6.67 -8.04 10.31
C ARG A 417 -6.25 -9.28 11.07
N ASN A 418 -6.80 -10.43 10.70
CA ASN A 418 -6.43 -11.71 11.27
C ASN A 418 -6.23 -12.76 10.18
N LEU A 419 -5.31 -13.71 10.45
CA LEU A 419 -5.06 -14.85 9.60
C LEU A 419 -6.05 -15.96 9.91
N TYR A 420 -6.65 -16.49 8.85
CA TYR A 420 -7.56 -17.62 8.88
C TYR A 420 -7.03 -18.71 7.96
N LYS A 421 -7.46 -19.94 8.25
CA LYS A 421 -7.38 -21.05 7.32
C LYS A 421 -8.74 -21.70 7.14
N ILE A 422 -9.00 -22.19 5.94
CA ILE A 422 -10.21 -22.94 5.58
C ILE A 422 -9.81 -24.27 4.95
N GLN A 423 -10.45 -25.36 5.37
CA GLN A 423 -10.20 -26.69 4.81
C GLN A 423 -10.87 -26.81 3.43
N LEU A 424 -10.11 -27.20 2.41
CA LEU A 424 -10.60 -27.27 1.02
C LEU A 424 -11.63 -28.39 0.79
N SER A 425 -11.57 -29.45 1.60
CA SER A 425 -12.53 -30.57 1.56
C SER A 425 -13.86 -30.26 2.26
N ASP A 426 -13.89 -29.24 3.13
CA ASP A 426 -15.05 -28.88 3.94
C ASP A 426 -14.96 -27.41 4.38
N TYR A 427 -15.64 -26.54 3.64
CA TYR A 427 -15.64 -25.09 3.86
C TYR A 427 -16.29 -24.66 5.18
N THR A 428 -16.95 -25.57 5.90
CA THR A 428 -17.46 -25.26 7.26
C THR A 428 -16.36 -25.25 8.31
N LYS A 429 -15.20 -25.84 8.01
CA LYS A 429 -14.04 -25.89 8.90
C LYS A 429 -13.11 -24.73 8.65
N VAL A 430 -13.44 -23.62 9.31
CA VAL A 430 -12.63 -22.40 9.34
C VAL A 430 -11.97 -22.29 10.71
N THR A 431 -10.70 -21.90 10.74
CA THR A 431 -9.96 -21.62 11.98
C THR A 431 -9.30 -20.25 11.88
N CYS A 432 -9.50 -19.38 12.87
CA CYS A 432 -8.70 -18.18 13.00
C CYS A 432 -7.38 -18.51 13.70
N LEU A 433 -6.26 -18.32 13.01
CA LEU A 433 -4.92 -18.67 13.49
C LEU A 433 -4.32 -17.57 14.39
N SER A 434 -4.75 -16.32 14.24
CA SER A 434 -4.13 -15.18 14.94
C SER A 434 -5.02 -14.50 15.98
N CYS A 435 -6.33 -14.74 15.98
CA CYS A 435 -7.32 -14.01 16.78
C CYS A 435 -7.03 -14.05 18.29
N GLU A 436 -6.74 -15.24 18.82
CA GLU A 436 -6.60 -15.50 20.26
C GLU A 436 -5.14 -15.59 20.72
N LEU A 437 -4.16 -15.37 19.84
CA LEU A 437 -2.74 -15.45 20.21
C LEU A 437 -2.36 -14.40 21.26
N ASN A 438 -2.74 -13.15 21.03
CA ASN A 438 -2.50 -12.01 21.93
C ASN A 438 -3.60 -10.95 21.72
N PRO A 439 -4.87 -11.22 22.10
CA PRO A 439 -6.01 -10.43 21.65
C PRO A 439 -5.97 -8.94 22.07
N GLU A 440 -5.31 -8.60 23.19
CA GLU A 440 -5.15 -7.21 23.63
C GLU A 440 -4.02 -6.48 22.89
N ARG A 441 -2.91 -7.17 22.62
CA ARG A 441 -1.73 -6.58 21.96
C ARG A 441 -1.88 -6.56 20.44
N CYS A 442 -2.57 -7.54 19.86
CA CYS A 442 -2.51 -7.84 18.45
C CYS A 442 -3.90 -8.08 17.84
N GLN A 443 -4.31 -7.17 16.96
CA GLN A 443 -5.54 -7.21 16.16
C GLN A 443 -5.30 -6.78 14.70
N TYR A 444 -4.04 -6.58 14.30
CA TYR A 444 -3.66 -6.27 12.94
C TYR A 444 -2.46 -7.14 12.53
N TYR A 445 -2.72 -8.22 11.81
CA TYR A 445 -1.72 -9.14 11.32
C TYR A 445 -1.51 -9.02 9.82
N SER A 446 -0.26 -9.17 9.41
CA SER A 446 0.13 -9.69 8.09
C SER A 446 0.92 -10.99 8.28
N VAL A 447 1.09 -11.75 7.20
CA VAL A 447 1.76 -13.05 7.22
C VAL A 447 2.80 -13.14 6.10
N SER A 448 3.81 -13.97 6.30
CA SER A 448 4.75 -14.37 5.23
C SER A 448 5.00 -15.86 5.31
N PHE A 449 4.51 -16.60 4.32
CA PHE A 449 4.69 -18.04 4.22
C PHE A 449 6.03 -18.40 3.58
N SER A 450 6.60 -19.51 4.06
CA SER A 450 7.65 -20.26 3.38
C SER A 450 7.18 -20.81 2.03
N LYS A 451 8.11 -21.28 1.17
CA LYS A 451 7.82 -21.58 -0.24
C LYS A 451 6.65 -22.55 -0.49
N GLU A 452 6.48 -23.58 0.35
CA GLU A 452 5.35 -24.54 0.28
C GLU A 452 4.41 -24.38 1.48
N ALA A 453 4.49 -23.25 2.18
CA ALA A 453 3.70 -22.90 3.34
C ALA A 453 3.82 -23.87 4.54
N LYS A 454 4.95 -24.58 4.73
CA LYS A 454 5.19 -25.39 5.96
C LYS A 454 5.36 -24.55 7.22
N TYR A 455 5.90 -23.35 7.06
CA TYR A 455 6.03 -22.34 8.11
C TYR A 455 5.49 -21.00 7.67
N TYR A 456 5.12 -20.18 8.65
CA TYR A 456 4.77 -18.80 8.41
C TYR A 456 5.23 -17.89 9.53
N GLN A 457 5.62 -16.68 9.14
CA GLN A 457 5.87 -15.58 10.05
C GLN A 457 4.59 -14.77 10.21
N LEU A 458 4.09 -14.64 11.44
CA LEU A 458 3.06 -13.66 11.76
C LEU A 458 3.72 -12.34 12.16
N ARG A 459 3.21 -11.26 11.58
CA ARG A 459 3.64 -9.87 11.83
C ARG A 459 2.45 -9.10 12.38
N CYS A 460 2.38 -9.00 13.71
CA CYS A 460 1.41 -8.14 14.38
C CYS A 460 1.93 -6.70 14.40
N SER A 461 1.10 -5.77 13.94
CA SER A 461 1.45 -4.33 13.83
C SER A 461 0.64 -3.44 14.79
N GLY A 462 -0.21 -3.99 15.65
CA GLY A 462 -1.00 -3.23 16.61
C GLY A 462 -2.20 -3.99 17.15
N PRO A 463 -2.89 -3.47 18.19
CA PRO A 463 -2.77 -2.10 18.73
C PRO A 463 -1.65 -1.86 19.74
N GLY A 464 -1.09 -2.91 20.34
CA GLY A 464 0.13 -2.81 21.15
C GLY A 464 1.38 -2.70 20.28
N LEU A 465 2.56 -2.79 20.91
CA LEU A 465 3.82 -2.76 20.16
C LEU A 465 3.92 -3.94 19.19
N PRO A 466 4.47 -3.73 17.98
CA PRO A 466 4.60 -4.80 16.99
C PRO A 466 5.28 -6.06 17.53
N LEU A 467 4.81 -7.22 17.07
CA LEU A 467 5.26 -8.53 17.50
C LEU A 467 5.44 -9.44 16.29
N TYR A 468 6.61 -10.05 16.18
CA TYR A 468 6.97 -10.98 15.11
C TYR A 468 7.15 -12.37 15.71
N THR A 469 6.40 -13.33 15.19
CA THR A 469 6.43 -14.73 15.67
C THR A 469 6.51 -15.69 14.51
N LEU A 470 7.18 -16.83 14.73
CA LEU A 470 7.31 -17.90 13.75
C LEU A 470 6.44 -19.08 14.17
N HIS A 471 5.76 -19.69 13.21
CA HIS A 471 4.79 -20.77 13.44
C HIS A 471 5.00 -21.91 12.44
N SER A 472 4.66 -23.13 12.85
CA SER A 472 4.51 -24.29 11.96
C SER A 472 3.06 -24.40 11.49
N SER A 473 2.84 -24.65 10.20
CA SER A 473 1.49 -24.84 9.65
C SER A 473 0.95 -26.25 9.81
N VAL A 474 1.80 -27.22 10.19
CA VAL A 474 1.40 -28.63 10.38
C VAL A 474 0.38 -28.77 11.52
N ASN A 475 0.55 -27.99 12.58
CA ASN A 475 -0.27 -28.02 13.79
C ASN A 475 -0.64 -26.62 14.31
N ASP A 476 -0.34 -25.58 13.53
CA ASP A 476 -0.54 -24.17 13.85
C ASP A 476 0.15 -23.72 15.17
N THR A 477 1.25 -24.36 15.56
CA THR A 477 1.93 -24.02 16.82
C THR A 477 2.97 -22.92 16.64
N GLY A 478 2.97 -21.97 17.57
CA GLY A 478 4.03 -20.98 17.69
C GLY A 478 5.35 -21.65 18.07
N LEU A 479 6.38 -21.44 17.25
CA LEU A 479 7.73 -21.99 17.46
C LEU A 479 8.56 -21.06 18.33
N ARG A 480 8.56 -19.76 18.02
CA ARG A 480 9.33 -18.74 18.75
C ARG A 480 8.90 -17.32 18.43
N VAL A 481 9.25 -16.42 19.34
CA VAL A 481 9.20 -14.97 19.12
C VAL A 481 10.49 -14.55 18.42
N LEU A 482 10.37 -13.86 17.29
CA LEU A 482 11.49 -13.36 16.49
C LEU A 482 11.88 -11.95 16.91
N GLU A 483 10.90 -11.11 17.21
CA GLU A 483 11.09 -9.75 17.72
C GLU A 483 9.83 -9.29 18.47
N ASP A 484 10.01 -8.79 19.69
CA ASP A 484 8.91 -8.40 20.60
C ASP A 484 8.89 -6.91 20.96
N ASN A 485 9.81 -6.11 20.41
CA ASN A 485 9.98 -4.70 20.72
C ASN A 485 10.18 -4.37 22.21
N SER A 486 10.70 -5.31 23.02
CA SER A 486 10.95 -5.12 24.45
C SER A 486 11.90 -3.95 24.76
N ALA A 487 12.86 -3.65 23.87
CA ALA A 487 13.74 -2.49 24.03
C ALA A 487 12.97 -1.17 23.88
N LEU A 488 12.09 -1.09 22.88
CA LEU A 488 11.23 0.06 22.67
C LEU A 488 10.24 0.22 23.82
N ASP A 489 9.64 -0.88 24.30
CA ASP A 489 8.73 -0.86 25.45
C ASP A 489 9.36 -0.17 26.67
N LYS A 490 10.56 -0.61 27.06
CA LYS A 490 11.33 0.00 28.18
C LYS A 490 11.58 1.49 27.98
N MET A 491 11.85 1.93 26.74
CA MET A 491 12.06 3.34 26.45
C MET A 491 10.76 4.14 26.57
N LEU A 492 9.64 3.59 26.10
CA LEU A 492 8.33 4.25 26.11
C LEU A 492 7.69 4.32 27.50
N GLN A 493 8.07 3.44 28.44
CA GLN A 493 7.62 3.54 29.85
C GLN A 493 7.96 4.90 30.49
N ASN A 494 9.06 5.52 30.06
CA ASN A 494 9.53 6.84 30.52
C ASN A 494 8.96 8.02 29.70
N VAL A 495 7.97 7.76 28.85
CA VAL A 495 7.33 8.74 27.97
C VAL A 495 5.84 8.79 28.26
N GLN A 496 5.27 9.99 28.29
CA GLN A 496 3.83 10.19 28.34
C GLN A 496 3.23 9.90 26.96
N MET A 497 3.02 8.62 26.66
CA MET A 497 2.45 8.20 25.38
C MET A 497 0.94 8.49 25.30
N PRO A 498 0.43 8.96 24.15
CA PRO A 498 -1.00 9.09 23.95
C PRO A 498 -1.65 7.69 23.88
N SER A 499 -2.95 7.64 24.13
CA SER A 499 -3.75 6.42 23.95
C SER A 499 -4.51 6.48 22.63
N LYS A 500 -4.88 5.32 22.09
CA LYS A 500 -5.73 5.24 20.90
C LYS A 500 -7.08 4.63 21.26
N LYS A 501 -8.16 5.33 20.91
CA LYS A 501 -9.53 4.80 20.90
C LYS A 501 -9.91 4.45 19.46
N LEU A 502 -10.45 3.25 19.24
CA LEU A 502 -11.08 2.84 17.99
C LEU A 502 -12.54 2.48 18.31
N ASP A 503 -13.49 3.11 17.64
CA ASP A 503 -14.92 2.96 17.92
C ASP A 503 -15.73 3.38 16.67
N PHE A 504 -17.06 3.40 16.76
CA PHE A 504 -17.91 3.82 15.66
C PHE A 504 -18.99 4.81 16.11
N ILE A 505 -19.52 5.56 15.15
CA ILE A 505 -20.78 6.29 15.27
C ILE A 505 -21.81 5.66 14.32
N ILE A 506 -23.09 5.80 14.65
CA ILE A 506 -24.17 5.33 13.77
C ILE A 506 -24.77 6.54 13.07
N LEU A 507 -24.69 6.56 11.73
CA LEU A 507 -25.32 7.55 10.87
C LEU A 507 -26.23 6.81 9.89
N ASN A 508 -27.50 7.18 9.82
CA ASN A 508 -28.50 6.54 8.93
C ASN A 508 -28.48 5.00 9.04
N GLU A 509 -28.54 4.50 10.27
CA GLU A 509 -28.53 3.06 10.60
C GLU A 509 -27.26 2.29 10.20
N THR A 510 -26.23 2.99 9.71
CA THR A 510 -24.94 2.41 9.30
C THR A 510 -23.85 2.80 10.29
N LYS A 511 -22.99 1.84 10.68
CA LYS A 511 -21.83 2.10 11.52
C LYS A 511 -20.70 2.67 10.67
N PHE A 512 -20.14 3.79 11.09
CA PHE A 512 -18.93 4.37 10.50
C PHE A 512 -17.85 4.50 11.58
N TRP A 513 -16.67 3.96 11.28
CA TRP A 513 -15.60 3.80 12.24
C TRP A 513 -14.74 5.04 12.34
N TYR A 514 -14.23 5.29 13.53
CA TYR A 514 -13.30 6.36 13.80
C TYR A 514 -12.20 5.91 14.75
N GLN A 515 -11.05 6.56 14.66
CA GLN A 515 -10.03 6.48 15.68
C GLN A 515 -9.75 7.86 16.29
N MET A 516 -9.35 7.89 17.55
CA MET A 516 -8.86 9.09 18.24
C MET A 516 -7.56 8.76 18.97
N ILE A 517 -6.51 9.50 18.66
CA ILE A 517 -5.28 9.58 19.45
C ILE A 517 -5.52 10.64 20.53
N LEU A 518 -5.64 10.18 21.77
CA LEU A 518 -6.01 10.98 22.93
C LEU A 518 -4.75 11.35 23.71
N PRO A 519 -4.62 12.61 24.18
CA PRO A 519 -3.50 13.03 25.01
C PRO A 519 -3.27 12.14 26.24
N PRO A 520 -2.04 12.07 26.76
CA PRO A 520 -1.76 11.46 28.06
C PRO A 520 -2.63 12.09 29.15
N HIS A 521 -3.02 11.30 30.15
CA HIS A 521 -3.88 11.77 31.26
C HIS A 521 -5.20 12.40 30.79
N PHE A 522 -5.76 11.86 29.70
CA PHE A 522 -6.98 12.37 29.08
C PHE A 522 -8.15 12.44 30.08
N ASP A 523 -8.60 13.67 30.33
CA ASP A 523 -9.73 13.99 31.19
C ASP A 523 -10.93 14.43 30.34
N LYS A 524 -12.00 13.62 30.33
CA LYS A 524 -13.25 13.88 29.58
C LYS A 524 -13.98 15.15 29.99
N SER A 525 -13.68 15.73 31.15
CA SER A 525 -14.28 16.99 31.61
C SER A 525 -13.63 18.24 31.00
N LYS A 526 -12.40 18.11 30.47
CA LYS A 526 -11.66 19.18 29.80
C LYS A 526 -11.99 19.26 28.32
N LYS A 527 -11.73 20.43 27.73
CA LYS A 527 -11.94 20.73 26.31
C LYS A 527 -10.60 20.80 25.57
N TYR A 528 -10.36 19.86 24.66
CA TYR A 528 -9.14 19.77 23.85
C TYR A 528 -9.39 20.29 22.44
N PRO A 529 -8.38 20.92 21.81
CA PRO A 529 -8.37 21.08 20.35
C PRO A 529 -8.48 19.72 19.66
N LEU A 530 -9.09 19.72 18.47
CA LEU A 530 -9.24 18.54 17.62
C LEU A 530 -8.62 18.82 16.27
N LEU A 531 -7.67 17.96 15.86
CA LEU A 531 -7.20 17.89 14.48
C LEU A 531 -7.78 16.64 13.81
N LEU A 532 -8.55 16.84 12.75
CA LEU A 532 -9.04 15.75 11.91
C LEU A 532 -7.97 15.40 10.85
N ASP A 533 -7.35 14.23 10.97
CA ASP A 533 -6.44 13.63 9.98
C ASP A 533 -7.28 12.82 8.98
N VAL A 534 -7.41 13.35 7.76
CA VAL A 534 -8.26 12.79 6.70
C VAL A 534 -7.45 12.27 5.53
N TYR A 535 -7.94 11.16 4.94
CA TYR A 535 -7.59 10.78 3.56
C TYR A 535 -8.86 10.64 2.73
N ALA A 536 -9.77 9.74 3.11
CA ALA A 536 -11.12 9.62 2.56
C ALA A 536 -11.23 9.35 1.04
N GLY A 537 -10.12 8.98 0.38
CA GLY A 537 -10.17 8.45 -0.98
C GLY A 537 -10.95 7.12 -1.07
N PRO A 538 -11.47 6.76 -2.25
CA PRO A 538 -12.10 5.47 -2.50
C PRO A 538 -11.28 4.30 -1.94
N CYS A 539 -11.97 3.36 -1.30
CA CYS A 539 -11.40 2.16 -0.69
C CYS A 539 -10.41 2.39 0.47
N SER A 540 -10.20 3.65 0.91
CA SER A 540 -9.29 3.94 2.02
C SER A 540 -9.81 3.47 3.37
N GLN A 541 -8.89 3.35 4.33
CA GLN A 541 -9.20 3.06 5.73
C GLN A 541 -8.20 3.79 6.62
N LYS A 542 -8.70 4.68 7.49
CA LYS A 542 -7.93 5.45 8.46
C LYS A 542 -8.28 5.06 9.91
N ALA A 543 -9.39 4.37 10.16
CA ALA A 543 -9.76 3.83 11.46
C ALA A 543 -9.33 2.36 11.56
N ASP A 544 -8.17 2.12 12.16
CA ASP A 544 -7.60 0.77 12.26
C ASP A 544 -6.91 0.48 13.60
N THR A 545 -6.53 -0.78 13.80
CA THR A 545 -5.86 -1.23 15.02
C THR A 545 -4.33 -1.05 14.98
N VAL A 546 -3.72 -0.50 13.94
CA VAL A 546 -2.25 -0.39 13.81
C VAL A 546 -1.63 0.58 14.84
N PHE A 547 -0.50 0.20 15.42
CA PHE A 547 0.33 1.07 16.28
C PHE A 547 1.24 1.95 15.41
N ARG A 548 1.25 3.26 15.67
CA ARG A 548 2.06 4.23 14.91
C ARG A 548 2.76 5.20 15.84
N LEU A 549 4.03 5.49 15.53
CA LEU A 549 4.79 6.62 16.07
C LEU A 549 4.97 7.62 14.93
N ASN A 550 4.15 8.67 14.93
CA ASN A 550 4.10 9.64 13.85
C ASN A 550 3.81 11.07 14.37
N TRP A 551 3.56 12.01 13.46
CA TRP A 551 3.22 13.39 13.83
C TRP A 551 2.03 13.49 14.79
N ALA A 552 1.00 12.65 14.64
CA ALA A 552 -0.14 12.62 15.56
C ALA A 552 0.24 12.20 16.98
N THR A 553 1.24 11.32 17.12
CA THR A 553 1.81 10.96 18.44
C THR A 553 2.38 12.18 19.14
N TYR A 554 3.13 13.03 18.43
CA TYR A 554 3.68 14.28 18.95
C TYR A 554 2.58 15.27 19.34
N LEU A 555 1.63 15.52 18.43
CA LEU A 555 0.55 16.48 18.68
C LEU A 555 -0.29 16.11 19.90
N ALA A 556 -0.60 14.82 20.08
CA ALA A 556 -1.35 14.36 21.23
C ALA A 556 -0.51 14.33 22.52
N SER A 557 0.74 13.87 22.44
CA SER A 557 1.62 13.74 23.62
C SER A 557 2.09 15.08 24.18
N THR A 558 2.59 15.98 23.32
CA THR A 558 3.22 17.23 23.74
C THR A 558 2.25 18.41 23.69
N GLU A 559 1.47 18.53 22.61
CA GLU A 559 0.63 19.70 22.38
C GLU A 559 -0.81 19.52 22.94
N ASN A 560 -1.11 18.34 23.51
CA ASN A 560 -2.43 17.98 24.06
C ASN A 560 -3.59 18.15 23.06
N ILE A 561 -3.34 17.83 21.78
CA ILE A 561 -4.34 17.88 20.71
C ILE A 561 -4.94 16.48 20.52
N ILE A 562 -6.26 16.37 20.46
CA ILE A 562 -6.89 15.13 19.99
C ILE A 562 -6.68 15.04 18.49
N VAL A 563 -6.10 13.95 18.00
CA VAL A 563 -6.01 13.68 16.56
C VAL A 563 -6.99 12.57 16.21
N ALA A 564 -7.97 12.85 15.35
CA ALA A 564 -9.00 11.88 14.97
C ALA A 564 -8.97 11.57 13.48
N SER A 565 -9.44 10.38 13.10
CA SER A 565 -9.72 10.03 11.71
C SER A 565 -11.04 9.27 11.63
N PHE A 566 -11.71 9.36 10.48
CA PHE A 566 -13.04 8.81 10.27
C PHE A 566 -13.19 8.16 8.90
N ASP A 567 -13.77 6.97 8.87
CA ASP A 567 -14.06 6.21 7.65
C ASP A 567 -15.56 6.26 7.35
N GLY A 568 -15.93 7.19 6.48
CA GLY A 568 -17.30 7.40 5.99
C GLY A 568 -17.61 6.64 4.69
N ARG A 569 -18.60 7.14 3.93
CA ARG A 569 -18.89 6.67 2.58
C ARG A 569 -17.67 6.84 1.66
N GLY A 570 -17.42 5.84 0.82
CA GLY A 570 -16.21 5.72 0.01
C GLY A 570 -15.11 4.86 0.63
N SER A 571 -15.09 4.70 1.96
CA SER A 571 -14.10 3.84 2.62
C SER A 571 -14.22 2.37 2.21
N GLY A 572 -13.11 1.64 2.32
CA GLY A 572 -13.02 0.23 1.94
C GLY A 572 -13.37 -0.74 3.07
N TYR A 573 -13.36 -2.03 2.73
CA TYR A 573 -13.42 -3.15 3.68
C TYR A 573 -14.73 -3.29 4.48
N GLN A 574 -15.81 -2.69 3.98
CA GLN A 574 -17.13 -2.67 4.64
C GLN A 574 -18.30 -2.95 3.67
N GLY A 575 -17.98 -3.53 2.50
CA GLY A 575 -18.91 -3.83 1.43
C GLY A 575 -19.06 -2.69 0.40
N ASP A 576 -19.46 -3.07 -0.80
CA ASP A 576 -19.62 -2.21 -1.96
C ASP A 576 -20.65 -1.09 -1.73
N LYS A 577 -21.63 -1.29 -0.84
CA LYS A 577 -22.61 -0.24 -0.50
C LYS A 577 -21.95 1.01 0.10
N ILE A 578 -20.95 0.85 0.96
CA ILE A 578 -20.19 1.97 1.53
C ILE A 578 -19.16 2.45 0.51
N MET A 579 -18.41 1.52 -0.10
CA MET A 579 -17.31 1.82 -1.00
C MET A 579 -17.75 2.53 -2.29
N HIS A 580 -18.78 2.03 -2.97
CA HIS A 580 -19.30 2.60 -4.23
C HIS A 580 -20.24 3.79 -4.02
N ALA A 581 -20.49 4.22 -2.78
CA ALA A 581 -21.38 5.36 -2.51
C ALA A 581 -20.92 6.65 -3.22
N ILE A 582 -19.62 6.81 -3.44
CA ILE A 582 -19.00 7.95 -4.14
C ILE A 582 -18.74 7.69 -5.62
N ASN A 583 -19.22 6.57 -6.18
CA ASN A 583 -19.08 6.28 -7.61
C ASN A 583 -19.68 7.42 -8.45
N ARG A 584 -18.85 7.95 -9.35
CA ARG A 584 -19.10 9.11 -10.22
C ARG A 584 -19.36 10.42 -9.49
N ARG A 585 -19.05 10.48 -8.18
CA ARG A 585 -19.43 11.56 -7.28
C ARG A 585 -18.31 11.94 -6.29
N LEU A 586 -17.05 11.86 -6.69
CA LEU A 586 -15.95 12.30 -5.82
C LEU A 586 -16.13 13.77 -5.39
N GLY A 587 -15.67 14.11 -4.20
CA GLY A 587 -15.83 15.43 -3.57
C GLY A 587 -17.22 15.71 -3.01
N THR A 588 -18.01 14.67 -2.71
CA THR A 588 -19.38 14.83 -2.19
C THR A 588 -19.54 14.16 -0.83
N PHE A 589 -19.98 12.92 -0.78
CA PHE A 589 -20.33 12.22 0.45
C PHE A 589 -19.16 12.06 1.38
N GLU A 590 -17.97 11.77 0.85
CA GLU A 590 -16.77 11.67 1.66
C GLU A 590 -16.37 13.02 2.27
N VAL A 591 -16.76 14.15 1.67
CA VAL A 591 -16.55 15.50 2.23
C VAL A 591 -17.60 15.80 3.31
N GLU A 592 -18.88 15.52 3.01
CA GLU A 592 -20.00 15.69 3.94
C GLU A 592 -19.81 14.87 5.23
N ASP A 593 -19.37 13.63 5.07
CA ASP A 593 -19.19 12.67 6.17
C ASP A 593 -18.08 13.12 7.13
N GLN A 594 -17.03 13.78 6.65
CA GLN A 594 -15.95 14.32 7.50
C GLN A 594 -16.41 15.55 8.28
N ILE A 595 -17.22 16.42 7.66
CA ILE A 595 -17.87 17.55 8.35
C ILE A 595 -18.79 17.01 9.45
N GLU A 596 -19.59 15.98 9.15
CA GLU A 596 -20.50 15.38 10.12
C GLU A 596 -19.74 14.67 11.25
N ALA A 597 -18.64 13.97 10.96
CA ALA A 597 -17.79 13.36 11.98
C ALA A 597 -17.26 14.42 12.96
N ALA A 598 -16.73 15.54 12.46
CA ALA A 598 -16.29 16.65 13.32
C ALA A 598 -17.43 17.22 14.18
N ARG A 599 -18.65 17.34 13.63
CA ARG A 599 -19.84 17.73 14.43
C ARG A 599 -20.15 16.71 15.51
N GLN A 600 -20.09 15.41 15.22
CA GLN A 600 -20.33 14.35 16.20
C GLN A 600 -19.26 14.35 17.29
N PHE A 601 -17.98 14.50 16.94
CA PHE A 601 -16.89 14.62 17.90
C PHE A 601 -17.04 15.86 18.79
N SER A 602 -17.48 16.99 18.24
CA SER A 602 -17.75 18.21 19.01
C SER A 602 -18.82 18.03 20.10
N LYS A 603 -19.78 17.12 19.88
CA LYS A 603 -20.86 16.79 20.82
C LYS A 603 -20.40 15.85 21.95
N MET A 604 -19.21 15.24 21.87
CA MET A 604 -18.72 14.28 22.87
C MET A 604 -18.32 14.91 24.21
N GLY A 605 -18.40 16.24 24.35
CA GLY A 605 -18.21 16.93 25.63
C GLY A 605 -16.76 17.27 25.96
N PHE A 606 -15.77 16.62 25.33
CA PHE A 606 -14.34 16.90 25.56
C PHE A 606 -13.64 17.62 24.39
N VAL A 607 -14.33 17.90 23.29
CA VAL A 607 -13.78 18.67 22.16
C VAL A 607 -14.16 20.14 22.28
N ASP A 608 -13.19 21.02 22.06
CA ASP A 608 -13.37 22.46 21.95
C ASP A 608 -13.85 22.83 20.54
N ASN A 609 -15.13 23.21 20.41
CA ASN A 609 -15.74 23.53 19.13
C ASN A 609 -15.18 24.80 18.46
N LYS A 610 -14.37 25.61 19.16
CA LYS A 610 -13.69 26.78 18.59
C LYS A 610 -12.30 26.45 18.03
N ARG A 611 -11.79 25.24 18.30
CA ARG A 611 -10.43 24.79 17.93
C ARG A 611 -10.50 23.43 17.26
N ILE A 612 -11.19 23.37 16.13
CA ILE A 612 -11.22 22.21 15.25
C ILE A 612 -10.47 22.55 13.96
N ALA A 613 -9.46 21.77 13.62
CA ALA A 613 -8.70 21.86 12.38
C ALA A 613 -8.83 20.56 11.59
N ILE A 614 -8.49 20.62 10.30
CA ILE A 614 -8.44 19.45 9.42
C ILE A 614 -7.16 19.47 8.59
N TRP A 615 -6.57 18.30 8.34
CA TRP A 615 -5.44 18.20 7.44
C TRP A 615 -5.43 16.88 6.67
N GLY A 616 -4.79 16.89 5.52
CA GLY A 616 -4.57 15.70 4.73
C GLY A 616 -3.58 15.92 3.59
N TRP A 617 -3.11 14.80 3.05
CA TRP A 617 -2.14 14.73 1.95
C TRP A 617 -2.77 14.05 0.74
N SER A 618 -2.40 14.43 -0.49
CA SER A 618 -2.91 13.81 -1.71
C SER A 618 -4.44 13.96 -1.82
N TYR A 619 -5.19 12.86 -1.96
CA TYR A 619 -6.66 12.87 -1.84
C TYR A 619 -7.14 13.48 -0.51
N GLY A 620 -6.43 13.25 0.59
CA GLY A 620 -6.72 13.89 1.87
C GLY A 620 -6.58 15.41 1.83
N GLY A 621 -5.64 15.92 1.02
CA GLY A 621 -5.48 17.35 0.76
C GLY A 621 -6.65 17.92 -0.06
N TYR A 622 -7.13 17.15 -1.05
CA TYR A 622 -8.36 17.48 -1.79
C TYR A 622 -9.56 17.57 -0.85
N VAL A 623 -9.81 16.53 -0.04
CA VAL A 623 -10.93 16.51 0.91
C VAL A 623 -10.80 17.62 1.94
N THR A 624 -9.60 17.87 2.47
CA THR A 624 -9.33 19.01 3.36
C THR A 624 -9.75 20.32 2.71
N SER A 625 -9.33 20.55 1.46
CA SER A 625 -9.64 21.78 0.73
C SER A 625 -11.14 21.90 0.42
N MET A 626 -11.80 20.80 0.06
CA MET A 626 -13.25 20.76 -0.17
C MET A 626 -14.06 21.03 1.10
N VAL A 627 -13.61 20.49 2.24
CA VAL A 627 -14.21 20.72 3.57
C VAL A 627 -14.04 22.18 3.99
N LEU A 628 -12.85 22.76 3.82
CA LEU A 628 -12.59 24.17 4.15
C LEU A 628 -13.40 25.11 3.24
N GLY A 629 -13.48 24.80 1.95
CA GLY A 629 -14.31 25.51 0.98
C GLY A 629 -15.83 25.24 1.09
N SER A 630 -16.29 24.47 2.07
CA SER A 630 -17.72 24.12 2.21
C SER A 630 -18.57 25.24 2.85
N GLY A 631 -17.95 26.19 3.56
CA GLY A 631 -18.68 27.19 4.35
C GLY A 631 -19.43 26.59 5.55
N SER A 632 -19.01 25.42 6.04
CA SER A 632 -19.72 24.69 7.11
C SER A 632 -19.65 25.33 8.49
N GLY A 633 -18.70 26.24 8.73
CA GLY A 633 -18.45 26.87 10.04
C GLY A 633 -17.93 25.93 11.12
N VAL A 634 -17.56 24.69 10.78
CA VAL A 634 -17.09 23.67 11.75
C VAL A 634 -15.60 23.78 12.02
N PHE A 635 -14.80 24.07 10.98
CA PHE A 635 -13.34 24.10 11.04
C PHE A 635 -12.84 25.53 11.10
N LYS A 636 -11.83 25.78 11.93
CA LYS A 636 -11.15 27.08 12.05
C LYS A 636 -10.03 27.22 11.02
N CYS A 637 -9.26 26.16 10.82
CA CYS A 637 -8.11 26.14 9.92
C CYS A 637 -7.88 24.76 9.31
N GLY A 638 -7.02 24.68 8.31
CA GLY A 638 -6.52 23.40 7.85
C GLY A 638 -5.35 23.44 6.88
N ILE A 639 -4.75 22.28 6.68
CA ILE A 639 -3.53 22.09 5.89
C ILE A 639 -3.79 21.09 4.77
N ALA A 640 -3.59 21.51 3.53
CA ALA A 640 -3.62 20.61 2.38
C ALA A 640 -2.22 20.46 1.81
N VAL A 641 -1.70 19.23 1.83
CA VAL A 641 -0.39 18.92 1.23
C VAL A 641 -0.59 18.12 -0.05
N ALA A 642 0.06 18.55 -1.13
CA ALA A 642 -0.06 17.98 -2.47
C ALA A 642 -1.51 17.63 -2.87
N PRO A 643 -2.48 18.55 -2.74
CA PRO A 643 -3.89 18.22 -2.97
C PRO A 643 -4.20 18.08 -4.46
N VAL A 644 -5.06 17.11 -4.80
CA VAL A 644 -5.85 17.23 -6.04
C VAL A 644 -6.75 18.46 -5.90
N SER A 645 -6.93 19.23 -6.97
CA SER A 645 -7.79 20.42 -7.01
C SER A 645 -8.96 20.28 -7.98
N ARG A 646 -8.75 19.47 -9.02
CA ARG A 646 -9.67 19.17 -10.11
C ARG A 646 -9.30 17.81 -10.72
N TRP A 647 -10.31 17.00 -11.02
CA TRP A 647 -10.11 15.62 -11.47
C TRP A 647 -9.57 15.51 -12.89
N GLU A 648 -9.85 16.47 -13.80
CA GLU A 648 -9.21 16.49 -15.12
C GLU A 648 -7.70 16.76 -15.09
N TYR A 649 -7.14 17.09 -13.92
CA TYR A 649 -5.70 17.30 -13.77
C TYR A 649 -4.98 16.07 -13.22
N TYR A 650 -5.69 15.02 -12.83
CA TYR A 650 -5.11 13.77 -12.33
C TYR A 650 -5.17 12.67 -13.41
N ASP A 651 -4.49 11.55 -13.18
CA ASP A 651 -4.31 10.52 -14.20
C ASP A 651 -5.64 9.84 -14.60
N SER A 652 -5.67 9.28 -15.81
CA SER A 652 -6.85 8.65 -16.38
C SER A 652 -7.27 7.38 -15.64
N VAL A 653 -6.33 6.51 -15.26
CA VAL A 653 -6.63 5.18 -14.71
C VAL A 653 -7.27 5.31 -13.32
N TYR A 654 -6.76 6.18 -12.46
CA TYR A 654 -7.36 6.49 -11.18
C TYR A 654 -8.69 7.21 -11.35
N THR A 655 -8.68 8.29 -12.11
CA THR A 655 -9.79 9.23 -12.10
C THR A 655 -11.02 8.61 -12.76
N GLU A 656 -10.86 7.98 -13.92
CA GLU A 656 -11.98 7.42 -14.69
C GLU A 656 -12.61 6.21 -14.00
N ARG A 657 -11.85 5.46 -13.20
CA ARG A 657 -12.34 4.36 -12.34
C ARG A 657 -13.49 4.83 -11.46
N TYR A 658 -13.37 6.04 -10.91
CA TYR A 658 -14.29 6.58 -9.93
C TYR A 658 -15.18 7.70 -10.48
N MET A 659 -14.81 8.34 -11.58
CA MET A 659 -15.51 9.50 -12.13
C MET A 659 -16.09 9.28 -13.53
N GLY A 660 -15.78 8.18 -14.22
CA GLY A 660 -16.06 8.04 -15.65
C GLY A 660 -15.27 9.04 -16.49
N LEU A 661 -15.68 9.26 -17.74
CA LEU A 661 -15.02 10.17 -18.66
C LEU A 661 -15.48 11.63 -18.47
N PRO A 662 -14.57 12.61 -18.61
CA PRO A 662 -14.90 14.03 -18.57
C PRO A 662 -15.49 14.54 -19.91
N THR A 663 -16.49 13.83 -20.45
CA THR A 663 -17.21 14.22 -21.66
C THR A 663 -18.65 14.66 -21.35
N PRO A 664 -19.28 15.53 -22.17
CA PRO A 664 -20.68 15.91 -21.98
C PRO A 664 -21.65 14.73 -21.94
N GLU A 665 -21.33 13.66 -22.67
CA GLU A 665 -22.14 12.45 -22.76
C GLU A 665 -22.00 11.54 -21.54
N ASP A 666 -20.98 11.75 -20.70
CA ASP A 666 -20.70 10.91 -19.53
C ASP A 666 -20.78 11.67 -18.19
N ASN A 667 -19.68 12.24 -17.66
CA ASN A 667 -19.68 12.84 -16.32
C ASN A 667 -19.10 14.25 -16.20
N LEU A 668 -18.91 14.97 -17.31
CA LEU A 668 -18.27 16.29 -17.31
C LEU A 668 -18.90 17.31 -16.33
N ASP A 669 -20.21 17.25 -16.13
CA ASP A 669 -20.90 18.14 -15.18
C ASP A 669 -20.40 17.96 -13.75
N HIS A 670 -20.17 16.72 -13.32
CA HIS A 670 -19.67 16.46 -11.97
C HIS A 670 -18.19 16.84 -11.85
N TYR A 671 -17.37 16.53 -12.86
CA TYR A 671 -15.97 16.98 -12.93
C TYR A 671 -15.84 18.50 -12.73
N ARG A 672 -16.72 19.30 -13.35
CA ARG A 672 -16.75 20.76 -13.20
C ARG A 672 -17.23 21.21 -11.81
N ASN A 673 -18.16 20.47 -11.21
CA ASN A 673 -18.76 20.83 -9.92
C ASN A 673 -17.92 20.39 -8.71
N SER A 674 -17.06 19.40 -8.87
CA SER A 674 -16.23 18.83 -7.80
C SER A 674 -14.83 19.44 -7.75
N THR A 675 -14.69 20.74 -8.04
CA THR A 675 -13.39 21.43 -7.97
C THR A 675 -13.22 22.19 -6.66
N VAL A 676 -11.97 22.35 -6.22
CA VAL A 676 -11.64 23.23 -5.08
C VAL A 676 -11.79 24.69 -5.49
N MET A 677 -11.40 25.04 -6.73
CA MET A 677 -11.41 26.43 -7.22
C MET A 677 -12.80 27.07 -7.19
N SER A 678 -13.87 26.32 -7.47
CA SER A 678 -15.25 26.85 -7.41
C SER A 678 -15.70 27.24 -5.99
N ARG A 679 -14.91 26.89 -4.98
CA ARG A 679 -15.18 27.13 -3.56
C ARG A 679 -14.30 28.23 -2.96
N ALA A 680 -13.46 28.89 -3.76
CA ALA A 680 -12.46 29.84 -3.31
C ALA A 680 -13.03 30.92 -2.35
N GLU A 681 -14.19 31.49 -2.65
CA GLU A 681 -14.84 32.52 -1.84
C GLU A 681 -15.07 32.09 -0.38
N ASN A 682 -15.38 30.81 -0.14
CA ASN A 682 -15.66 30.29 1.20
C ASN A 682 -14.40 30.18 2.07
N PHE A 683 -13.20 30.19 1.49
CA PHE A 683 -11.96 30.16 2.25
C PHE A 683 -11.74 31.43 3.08
N LYS A 684 -12.47 32.53 2.83
CA LYS A 684 -12.48 33.73 3.70
C LYS A 684 -12.87 33.44 5.15
N GLN A 685 -13.50 32.30 5.41
CA GLN A 685 -13.99 31.91 6.73
C GLN A 685 -12.96 31.13 7.56
N VAL A 686 -11.82 30.74 6.98
CA VAL A 686 -10.86 29.81 7.59
C VAL A 686 -9.41 30.21 7.34
N GLU A 687 -8.51 29.76 8.20
CA GLU A 687 -7.06 29.87 7.94
C GLU A 687 -6.60 28.65 7.13
N TYR A 688 -5.95 28.88 5.98
CA TYR A 688 -5.53 27.79 5.08
C TYR A 688 -4.03 27.80 4.83
N LEU A 689 -3.40 26.62 4.93
CA LEU A 689 -2.02 26.38 4.54
C LEU A 689 -1.98 25.38 3.38
N LEU A 690 -1.48 25.85 2.23
CA LEU A 690 -1.32 25.07 1.01
C LEU A 690 0.16 24.70 0.82
N ILE A 691 0.46 23.40 0.77
CA ILE A 691 1.83 22.90 0.61
C ILE A 691 1.93 22.00 -0.62
N HIS A 692 3.02 22.10 -1.39
CA HIS A 692 3.23 21.24 -2.55
C HIS A 692 4.72 21.15 -2.96
N GLY A 693 5.18 19.96 -3.39
CA GLY A 693 6.47 19.81 -4.07
C GLY A 693 6.43 20.34 -5.51
N THR A 694 7.50 20.99 -5.99
CA THR A 694 7.50 21.53 -7.37
C THR A 694 7.77 20.48 -8.42
N ALA A 695 8.31 19.32 -8.04
CA ALA A 695 8.63 18.19 -8.90
C ALA A 695 7.70 16.99 -8.64
N ASP A 696 6.47 17.24 -8.18
CA ASP A 696 5.46 16.22 -7.97
C ASP A 696 5.02 15.62 -9.32
N ASP A 697 5.49 14.41 -9.62
CA ASP A 697 5.14 13.66 -10.83
C ASP A 697 3.74 13.03 -10.77
N ASN A 698 3.12 12.98 -9.59
CA ASN A 698 1.89 12.25 -9.35
C ASN A 698 0.68 13.18 -9.27
N VAL A 699 0.61 14.02 -8.24
CA VAL A 699 -0.37 15.10 -8.14
C VAL A 699 0.35 16.37 -8.54
N HIS A 700 0.43 16.72 -9.82
CA HIS A 700 1.36 17.80 -10.20
C HIS A 700 1.10 19.14 -9.50
N PHE A 701 2.18 19.91 -9.33
CA PHE A 701 2.15 21.27 -8.76
C PHE A 701 1.09 22.19 -9.40
N GLN A 702 0.74 21.94 -10.67
CA GLN A 702 -0.40 22.55 -11.37
C GLN A 702 -1.66 22.64 -10.48
N GLN A 703 -1.94 21.60 -9.69
CA GLN A 703 -3.11 21.52 -8.82
C GLN A 703 -3.09 22.64 -7.76
N SER A 704 -2.01 22.76 -6.98
CA SER A 704 -1.89 23.84 -5.99
C SER A 704 -1.73 25.21 -6.63
N ALA A 705 -1.08 25.32 -7.79
CA ALA A 705 -0.97 26.57 -8.51
C ALA A 705 -2.37 27.11 -8.91
N GLN A 706 -3.28 26.24 -9.32
CA GLN A 706 -4.66 26.62 -9.68
C GLN A 706 -5.52 26.96 -8.45
N ILE A 707 -5.33 26.28 -7.32
CA ILE A 707 -5.96 26.66 -6.04
C ILE A 707 -5.48 28.06 -5.63
N SER A 708 -4.17 28.27 -5.57
CA SER A 708 -3.54 29.54 -5.22
C SER A 708 -4.07 30.69 -6.08
N LYS A 709 -4.09 30.50 -7.41
CA LYS A 709 -4.65 31.48 -8.34
C LYS A 709 -6.12 31.80 -8.04
N ALA A 710 -6.96 30.79 -7.83
CA ALA A 710 -8.39 31.01 -7.56
C ALA A 710 -8.63 31.75 -6.23
N LEU A 711 -7.82 31.49 -5.20
CA LEU A 711 -7.87 32.21 -3.93
C LEU A 711 -7.46 33.68 -4.11
N VAL A 712 -6.40 33.95 -4.87
CA VAL A 712 -5.98 35.31 -5.23
C VAL A 712 -7.08 36.04 -6.00
N ASP A 713 -7.67 35.40 -7.02
CA ASP A 713 -8.76 35.98 -7.83
C ASP A 713 -9.99 36.34 -6.97
N ALA A 714 -10.27 35.58 -5.91
CA ALA A 714 -11.35 35.84 -4.95
C ALA A 714 -10.97 36.80 -3.80
N GLY A 715 -9.72 37.27 -3.75
CA GLY A 715 -9.21 38.15 -2.68
C GLY A 715 -9.13 37.47 -1.32
N VAL A 716 -8.74 36.19 -1.29
CA VAL A 716 -8.60 35.39 -0.07
C VAL A 716 -7.13 35.31 0.34
N ASP A 717 -6.83 35.67 1.59
CA ASP A 717 -5.52 35.48 2.18
C ASP A 717 -5.32 34.03 2.63
N PHE A 718 -4.12 33.48 2.40
CA PHE A 718 -3.77 32.12 2.76
C PHE A 718 -2.24 31.98 2.87
N GLN A 719 -1.79 30.93 3.55
CA GLN A 719 -0.38 30.60 3.66
C GLN A 719 -0.01 29.56 2.61
N ALA A 720 1.19 29.67 2.07
CA ALA A 720 1.71 28.74 1.07
C ALA A 720 3.16 28.34 1.36
N MET A 721 3.52 27.11 1.02
CA MET A 721 4.89 26.62 1.05
C MET A 721 5.12 25.68 -0.13
N TRP A 722 6.07 26.00 -1.01
CA TRP A 722 6.53 25.06 -2.02
C TRP A 722 7.86 24.43 -1.60
N TYR A 723 8.05 23.18 -1.98
CA TYR A 723 9.31 22.47 -1.79
C TYR A 723 9.98 22.24 -3.13
N THR A 724 11.06 22.96 -3.37
CA THR A 724 11.84 22.86 -4.61
C THR A 724 12.34 21.43 -4.80
N ASP A 725 12.10 20.88 -5.99
CA ASP A 725 12.53 19.56 -6.44
C ASP A 725 12.05 18.36 -5.62
N GLU A 726 11.17 18.58 -4.64
CA GLU A 726 10.50 17.48 -3.94
C GLU A 726 9.36 16.91 -4.78
N ASP A 727 9.23 15.59 -4.73
CA ASP A 727 8.15 14.80 -5.33
C ASP A 727 6.90 14.79 -4.43
N HIS A 728 5.95 13.91 -4.77
CA HIS A 728 4.69 13.74 -4.04
C HIS A 728 4.86 13.45 -2.54
N GLY A 729 5.96 12.81 -2.15
CA GLY A 729 6.21 12.40 -0.77
C GLY A 729 6.81 13.48 0.10
N ILE A 730 7.46 14.50 -0.49
CA ILE A 730 8.26 15.52 0.24
C ILE A 730 9.14 14.84 1.31
N ALA A 731 9.89 13.84 0.84
CA ALA A 731 10.45 12.79 1.67
C ALA A 731 11.97 12.93 1.88
N SER A 732 12.64 13.88 1.21
CA SER A 732 14.03 14.15 1.54
C SER A 732 14.16 14.51 3.02
N SER A 733 15.22 14.04 3.67
CA SER A 733 15.37 14.17 5.13
C SER A 733 15.17 15.61 5.63
N THR A 734 15.67 16.58 4.88
CA THR A 734 15.55 18.01 5.18
C THR A 734 14.16 18.57 4.91
N ALA A 735 13.54 18.23 3.77
CA ALA A 735 12.19 18.69 3.44
C ALA A 735 11.15 18.09 4.39
N HIS A 736 11.29 16.80 4.71
CA HIS A 736 10.44 16.10 5.68
C HIS A 736 10.54 16.74 7.08
N GLN A 737 11.76 17.07 7.53
CA GLN A 737 11.93 17.82 8.77
C GLN A 737 11.27 19.21 8.72
N HIS A 738 11.44 19.93 7.61
CA HIS A 738 10.92 21.28 7.48
C HIS A 738 9.40 21.32 7.41
N ILE A 739 8.77 20.40 6.65
CA ILE A 739 7.31 20.39 6.46
C ILE A 739 6.57 20.13 7.76
N TYR A 740 6.95 19.11 8.52
CA TYR A 740 6.31 18.85 9.80
C TYR A 740 6.59 19.95 10.82
N THR A 741 7.75 20.61 10.76
CA THR A 741 8.02 21.81 11.57
C THR A 741 7.07 22.95 11.22
N HIS A 742 6.94 23.26 9.93
CA HIS A 742 6.09 24.33 9.43
C HIS A 742 4.60 24.08 9.74
N MET A 743 4.13 22.86 9.48
CA MET A 743 2.77 22.44 9.82
C MET A 743 2.51 22.49 11.33
N SER A 744 3.49 22.10 12.15
CA SER A 744 3.35 22.20 13.62
C SER A 744 3.22 23.65 14.07
N HIS A 745 4.01 24.57 13.52
CA HIS A 745 3.86 26.00 13.80
C HIS A 745 2.46 26.51 13.43
N PHE A 746 1.97 26.14 12.24
CA PHE A 746 0.62 26.51 11.79
C PHE A 746 -0.48 26.02 12.73
N ILE A 747 -0.46 24.72 13.10
CA ILE A 747 -1.46 24.16 14.01
C ILE A 747 -1.40 24.81 15.39
N LYS A 748 -0.20 25.04 15.93
CA LYS A 748 -0.04 25.72 17.23
C LYS A 748 -0.57 27.15 17.18
N GLN A 749 -0.28 27.90 16.13
CA GLN A 749 -0.82 29.24 15.92
C GLN A 749 -2.36 29.22 15.83
N CYS A 750 -2.91 28.34 14.98
CA CYS A 750 -4.36 28.22 14.81
C CYS A 750 -5.08 27.87 16.11
N PHE A 751 -4.49 27.02 16.96
CA PHE A 751 -5.07 26.67 18.27
C PHE A 751 -4.65 27.60 19.43
N SER A 752 -3.85 28.63 19.13
CA SER A 752 -3.31 29.58 20.12
C SER A 752 -2.57 28.87 21.26
N LEU A 753 -1.77 27.86 20.91
CA LEU A 753 -0.89 27.12 21.81
C LEU A 753 0.48 27.82 21.88
N PRO A 754 1.18 27.77 23.04
CA PRO A 754 2.47 28.42 23.25
C PRO A 754 3.62 27.83 22.45
#